data_AF-A0A959J0D4-F1
#
_entry.id   AF-A0A959J0D4-F1
#
_cell.length_a   1.000
_cell.length_b   1.000
_cell.length_c   1.000
_cell.angle_alpha   90.00
_cell.angle_beta   90.00
_cell.angle_gamma   90.00
#
_symmetry.space_group_name_H-M   'P 1'
#
loop_
_entity.id
_entity.type
_entity.pdbx_description
1 polymer ?
#
loop_
_entity_poly.entity_id
_entity_poly.type
_entity_poly.pdbx_seq_one_letter_code
_entity_poly.pdbx_strand_id
1 'polypeptide(L)'
;MIAQVVRFQAIRIIVIFTLFFFSHPLFSQISNPPTQTDSLIIDANNNNAANSGDRIRYKVNLNNTGSSPANGVNLIINPDPKTIFVPGSFRSTPLAIDDTFNVTGNVGITVPEISGVLTNDFDDNIPGLTVMAFVGATTQGGTINLATNGSFTYSPPAGFVGTDTYTYTLLDGNAVPGMLPSSTGTIRLQVSNLVWFIDNTVAGSGGSGVLSNPFRNIAEFNASAGPGSGHIVFIKQSPTEYNGNILLKTAMFLYGSGHTGGMNLGDVLPFVLPAHSNTLPAINTTAPTLTNTSGNAVTLVLNNLVRGVNIGQTTGYAFVDNIGTIGMSTISDCTISGSGSFINFANGGTINASFGSLSSSSSTVPLFNLTNIAGSITQSSAGTITHNGAVNSINVSGGSVAMTLTSSLSKTSSGAVLSVTNGHTGNLQFAGNVSSNSASSTGIQLSNADGSYNFSFLNLTAGTEGVYIQNGSSGSFNVTNTSSAIQNINGISFRMNNSTSNVNYDGSITHSTPGSTGIELIGATGVISFDGNLQIGTVGSPMTSTAVFLSATGNVNAITFGNLNVITGIGGGSGARALVSETSGLISGTIASIDCNGNLGVDNHCIDISNSGFNNLTINYLLSDHDDVGENGGAIQLTNTTGILSILDFPRLTGRFGNIIEAANFGTLNISTTTNGTIASTARSAINLTNGTANITTGAIGVFDAIGYGIRLENLGPSSNINIPAQVDISMAAGASENILVNNCPASSTISIGTNGASHSLVNLTTRRANAIRLTGALGTTRFGNVTANNTQSVTVPAIFSSACAGTIQFASANINMNNAGGFENFTDEFTPQNNSGDGDAVYISSFTGSNFVFNGGTIQLSGDDGIDIRSSSNLTLNNVIIQDVGKNPGVTCVGCNSSGVQAYNLSGTLTVSNSSFLRARLRNFYVSNTTGTLNFNVNSSTFSDTRASGSPATDNLQVYAGGNSSMAIDIENSTFTKSRTHQVNVVPYGNAAVTKFDFTGCTMDNDGGPSSGINLDAIGASTMNFNIMNNVKLHAQDENVITIASGAAGGTSQVQGRIMNNPNMAFTTSSPGGSVFGLVRVLSDGSTSLVNVQIESNAGNLNNGTDGINLSVQGASAAKIIATVKGNTLTSAGTAGIPLEAINAFVNPTLGGTKELCLNVMNNTVSGIWARALRARALSPTGLIVTNYTGNIGTTWTGNGNTSGAIPTAEFTSGGGTIVNGAACALPSNPMP
;
A
#
# COMPACT_ATOMS: atom_id res chain seq x y z
N MET A 1 -51.36 22.32 52.78
CA MET A 1 -52.18 23.47 52.32
C MET A 1 -53.64 23.14 52.62
N ILE A 2 -54.10 23.47 53.83
CA ILE A 2 -55.03 24.58 54.18
C ILE A 2 -56.45 24.39 53.63
N ALA A 3 -57.38 23.98 54.50
CA ALA A 3 -58.69 24.62 54.69
C ALA A 3 -59.41 24.01 55.91
N GLN A 4 -59.36 24.71 57.05
CA GLN A 4 -60.32 24.53 58.13
C GLN A 4 -60.84 25.93 58.50
N VAL A 5 -62.08 26.20 58.14
CA VAL A 5 -62.89 27.30 58.66
C VAL A 5 -64.24 26.68 58.98
N VAL A 6 -64.69 26.78 60.22
CA VAL A 6 -65.95 27.41 60.64
C VAL A 6 -66.08 27.24 62.16
N ARG A 7 -66.18 28.40 62.83
CA ARG A 7 -66.59 28.62 64.22
C ARG A 7 -68.10 28.35 64.38
N PHE A 8 -68.57 28.00 65.57
CA PHE A 8 -69.35 28.89 66.47
C PHE A 8 -70.06 28.13 67.60
N GLN A 9 -70.07 28.81 68.75
CA GLN A 9 -70.96 28.58 69.89
C GLN A 9 -72.44 28.84 69.53
N ALA A 10 -73.38 28.11 70.15
CA ALA A 10 -74.64 28.67 70.67
C ALA A 10 -75.48 27.66 71.50
N ILE A 11 -75.48 27.89 72.81
CA ILE A 11 -76.56 27.86 73.82
C ILE A 11 -77.98 27.33 73.45
N ARG A 12 -78.36 26.26 74.20
CA ARG A 12 -79.60 25.94 74.96
C ARG A 12 -80.96 25.57 74.31
N ILE A 13 -81.34 24.32 74.62
CA ILE A 13 -82.59 23.79 75.25
C ILE A 13 -83.89 23.81 74.41
N ILE A 14 -84.44 22.61 74.12
CA ILE A 14 -85.83 22.15 74.42
C ILE A 14 -85.95 20.63 74.14
N VAL A 15 -86.85 20.01 74.91
CA VAL A 15 -87.14 18.60 75.22
C VAL A 15 -87.81 17.81 74.06
N ILE A 16 -87.48 16.51 73.91
CA ILE A 16 -88.37 15.33 73.71
C ILE A 16 -87.54 14.12 73.20
N PHE A 17 -87.83 12.94 73.75
CA PHE A 17 -87.33 11.63 73.37
C PHE A 17 -87.67 11.24 71.92
N THR A 18 -86.66 10.89 71.12
CA THR A 18 -86.73 9.77 70.16
C THR A 18 -85.29 9.37 69.78
N LEU A 19 -84.82 8.18 70.18
CA LEU A 19 -83.60 7.61 69.59
C LEU A 19 -84.01 6.94 68.26
N PHE A 20 -83.77 7.61 67.15
CA PHE A 20 -83.72 6.99 65.82
C PHE A 20 -82.36 6.33 65.65
N PHE A 21 -82.36 5.04 65.30
CA PHE A 21 -81.19 4.31 64.83
C PHE A 21 -80.99 4.57 63.33
N PHE A 22 -79.84 5.12 62.92
CA PHE A 22 -79.30 4.88 61.58
C PHE A 22 -77.76 4.82 61.58
N SER A 23 -77.28 3.59 61.36
CA SER A 23 -76.10 3.14 60.60
C SER A 23 -74.83 3.99 60.56
N HIS A 24 -73.77 3.50 61.23
CA HIS A 24 -72.39 3.29 60.72
C HIS A 24 -71.74 2.16 61.57
N PRO A 25 -70.77 1.38 61.04
CA PRO A 25 -70.51 -0.02 61.44
C PRO A 25 -69.59 -0.18 62.66
N LEU A 26 -69.80 0.61 63.72
CA LEU A 26 -69.04 0.52 64.98
C LEU A 26 -69.85 -0.12 66.12
N PHE A 27 -71.17 -0.33 65.94
CA PHE A 27 -72.06 -0.75 67.03
C PHE A 27 -72.04 -2.26 67.37
N SER A 28 -71.42 -3.13 66.57
CA SER A 28 -71.33 -4.56 66.93
C SER A 28 -70.20 -4.86 67.91
N GLN A 29 -69.39 -3.86 68.25
CA GLN A 29 -68.20 -4.08 69.05
C GLN A 29 -68.41 -3.74 70.53
N ILE A 30 -69.39 -2.94 70.95
CA ILE A 30 -69.62 -2.65 72.38
C ILE A 30 -70.71 -3.56 72.98
N SER A 31 -70.48 -4.10 74.18
CA SER A 31 -71.46 -4.89 74.95
C SER A 31 -72.80 -4.16 75.09
N ASN A 32 -73.90 -4.82 74.67
CA ASN A 32 -75.27 -4.30 74.77
C ASN A 32 -76.15 -5.27 75.59
N PRO A 33 -76.83 -4.82 76.67
CA PRO A 33 -76.78 -3.48 77.22
C PRO A 33 -75.52 -3.25 78.07
N PRO A 34 -74.93 -2.04 78.05
CA PRO A 34 -73.96 -1.65 79.06
C PRO A 34 -74.62 -1.64 80.44
N THR A 35 -73.89 -2.05 81.47
CA THR A 35 -74.40 -2.05 82.85
C THR A 35 -74.00 -0.75 83.55
N GLN A 36 -74.97 0.01 84.02
CA GLN A 36 -74.79 1.16 84.92
C GLN A 36 -75.31 0.79 86.30
N THR A 37 -74.49 1.03 87.31
CA THR A 37 -74.87 0.88 88.73
C THR A 37 -74.53 2.17 89.45
N ASP A 38 -75.36 2.55 90.41
CA ASP A 38 -75.17 3.72 91.26
C ASP A 38 -74.92 3.29 92.71
N SER A 39 -74.18 4.13 93.44
CA SER A 39 -73.88 3.88 94.85
C SER A 39 -73.66 5.20 95.58
N LEU A 40 -74.18 5.29 96.81
CA LEU A 40 -73.91 6.41 97.72
C LEU A 40 -72.50 6.25 98.28
N ILE A 41 -71.64 7.26 98.09
CA ILE A 41 -70.20 7.16 98.39
C ILE A 41 -69.74 8.15 99.46
N ILE A 42 -70.44 9.28 99.62
CA ILE A 42 -70.32 10.15 100.79
C ILE A 42 -71.73 10.43 101.22
N ASP A 43 -72.05 9.96 102.41
CA ASP A 43 -73.30 10.21 103.09
C ASP A 43 -72.99 11.23 104.20
N ALA A 44 -73.23 12.50 103.91
CA ALA A 44 -72.83 13.61 104.76
C ALA A 44 -73.61 13.66 106.09
N ASN A 45 -74.74 12.93 106.16
CA ASN A 45 -75.60 12.90 107.33
C ASN A 45 -75.72 11.49 107.97
N ASN A 46 -75.01 10.49 107.44
CA ASN A 46 -74.96 9.09 107.89
C ASN A 46 -76.33 8.37 107.94
N ASN A 47 -77.26 8.65 107.02
CA ASN A 47 -78.60 8.01 107.01
C ASN A 47 -78.80 6.91 105.95
N ASN A 48 -77.76 6.58 105.19
CA ASN A 48 -77.73 5.61 104.10
C ASN A 48 -78.71 5.90 102.93
N ALA A 49 -79.20 7.12 102.79
CA ALA A 49 -80.08 7.56 101.71
C ALA A 49 -79.46 8.75 100.96
N ALA A 50 -79.57 8.79 99.63
CA ALA A 50 -79.03 9.89 98.85
C ALA A 50 -79.79 11.21 99.10
N ASN A 51 -79.11 12.20 99.68
CA ASN A 51 -79.64 13.52 99.99
C ASN A 51 -78.82 14.66 99.39
N SER A 52 -79.32 15.89 99.55
CA SER A 52 -78.62 17.10 99.13
C SER A 52 -77.34 17.28 99.95
N GLY A 53 -76.19 17.32 99.28
CA GLY A 53 -74.86 17.39 99.92
C GLY A 53 -74.08 16.07 99.86
N ASP A 54 -74.76 14.96 99.56
CA ASP A 54 -74.13 13.65 99.40
C ASP A 54 -73.48 13.50 98.03
N ARG A 55 -72.55 12.54 97.91
CA ARG A 55 -71.94 12.16 96.64
C ARG A 55 -72.41 10.78 96.22
N ILE A 56 -72.84 10.67 94.96
CA ILE A 56 -73.25 9.42 94.32
C ILE A 56 -72.24 9.09 93.22
N ARG A 57 -71.79 7.84 93.16
CA ARG A 57 -70.97 7.32 92.07
C ARG A 57 -71.82 6.51 91.11
N TYR A 58 -71.69 6.81 89.83
CA TYR A 58 -72.14 5.93 88.76
C TYR A 58 -70.95 5.13 88.23
N LYS A 59 -71.09 3.81 88.18
CA LYS A 59 -70.15 2.91 87.51
C LYS A 59 -70.79 2.38 86.24
N VAL A 60 -70.21 2.70 85.09
CA VAL A 60 -70.64 2.22 83.78
C VAL A 60 -69.59 1.26 83.25
N ASN A 61 -69.98 0.03 82.90
CA ASN A 61 -69.11 -0.92 82.21
C ASN A 61 -69.43 -0.93 80.71
N LEU A 62 -68.43 -0.65 79.88
CA LEU A 62 -68.47 -0.72 78.42
C LEU A 62 -67.39 -1.69 77.96
N ASN A 63 -67.75 -2.81 77.35
CA ASN A 63 -66.77 -3.78 76.87
C ASN A 63 -66.67 -3.76 75.34
N ASN A 64 -65.48 -3.50 74.79
CA ASN A 64 -65.21 -3.60 73.35
C ASN A 64 -64.85 -5.06 72.98
N THR A 65 -65.79 -5.77 72.38
CA THR A 65 -65.70 -7.15 71.88
C THR A 65 -65.13 -7.26 70.45
N GLY A 66 -64.84 -6.14 69.79
CA GLY A 66 -64.28 -6.13 68.44
C GLY A 66 -62.76 -5.98 68.36
N SER A 67 -62.19 -6.27 67.19
CA SER A 67 -60.75 -6.18 66.93
C SER A 67 -60.25 -4.79 66.52
N SER A 68 -61.09 -3.76 66.59
CA SER A 68 -60.75 -2.37 66.25
C SER A 68 -61.08 -1.43 67.41
N PRO A 69 -60.36 -0.31 67.58
CA PRO A 69 -60.72 0.70 68.58
C PRO A 69 -62.11 1.28 68.28
N ALA A 70 -62.99 1.28 69.28
CA ALA A 70 -64.34 1.87 69.18
C ALA A 70 -64.28 3.39 69.32
N ASN A 71 -63.69 4.07 68.32
CA ASN A 71 -63.49 5.52 68.34
C ASN A 71 -64.81 6.29 68.19
N GLY A 72 -64.95 7.43 68.88
CA GLY A 72 -66.12 8.32 68.77
C GLY A 72 -67.36 7.87 69.54
N VAL A 73 -67.21 6.96 70.50
CA VAL A 73 -68.31 6.50 71.37
C VAL A 73 -68.71 7.62 72.32
N ASN A 74 -69.97 8.05 72.25
CA ASN A 74 -70.50 9.11 73.08
C ASN A 74 -71.29 8.50 74.26
N LEU A 75 -70.75 8.63 75.48
CA LEU A 75 -71.42 8.15 76.69
C LEU A 75 -72.32 9.26 77.25
N ILE A 76 -73.63 9.03 77.22
CA ILE A 76 -74.61 9.89 77.87
C ILE A 76 -75.02 9.21 79.19
N ILE A 77 -74.65 9.81 80.31
CA ILE A 77 -75.08 9.35 81.64
C ILE A 77 -76.30 10.17 82.03
N ASN A 78 -77.45 9.50 82.21
CA ASN A 78 -78.63 10.11 82.80
C ASN A 78 -78.59 9.87 84.31
N PRO A 79 -78.32 10.90 85.12
CA PRO A 79 -78.45 10.77 86.58
C PRO A 79 -79.90 10.45 86.95
N ASP A 80 -80.12 9.81 88.10
CA ASP A 80 -81.47 9.53 88.60
C ASP A 80 -82.31 10.83 88.58
N PRO A 81 -83.52 10.82 88.00
CA PRO A 81 -84.37 12.02 87.88
C PRO A 81 -84.72 12.68 89.23
N LYS A 82 -84.48 12.03 90.36
CA LYS A 82 -84.61 12.58 91.73
C LYS A 82 -83.35 13.30 92.23
N THR A 83 -82.27 13.30 91.46
CA THR A 83 -81.02 13.99 91.78
C THR A 83 -80.88 15.24 90.92
N ILE A 84 -80.56 16.38 91.53
CA ILE A 84 -80.27 17.63 90.81
C ILE A 84 -78.76 17.80 90.80
N PHE A 85 -78.19 17.94 89.60
CA PHE A 85 -76.76 18.13 89.44
C PHE A 85 -76.32 19.50 89.99
N VAL A 86 -75.35 19.51 90.91
CA VAL A 86 -74.70 20.74 91.37
C VAL A 86 -73.71 21.19 90.28
N PRO A 87 -73.87 22.39 89.69
CA PRO A 87 -72.94 22.86 88.65
C PRO A 87 -71.48 22.78 89.12
N GLY A 88 -70.62 22.14 88.33
CA GLY A 88 -69.20 21.94 88.64
C GLY A 88 -68.87 20.74 89.53
N SER A 89 -69.85 19.94 89.95
CA SER A 89 -69.65 18.76 90.83
C SER A 89 -69.42 17.42 90.12
N PHE A 90 -69.52 17.38 88.78
CA PHE A 90 -69.31 16.17 87.98
C PHE A 90 -67.83 15.84 88.01
N ARG A 91 -67.53 14.57 88.26
CA ARG A 91 -66.18 14.00 88.15
C ARG A 91 -66.28 12.65 87.46
N SER A 92 -65.38 12.38 86.52
CA SER A 92 -65.17 11.04 85.97
C SER A 92 -63.99 10.37 86.66
N THR A 93 -63.93 9.03 86.61
CA THR A 93 -62.64 8.37 86.78
C THR A 93 -61.83 8.55 85.49
N PRO A 94 -60.50 8.67 85.57
CA PRO A 94 -59.68 8.75 84.37
C PRO A 94 -59.85 7.46 83.54
N LEU A 95 -59.86 7.57 82.21
CA LEU A 95 -59.88 6.45 81.26
C LEU A 95 -58.63 6.50 80.40
N ALA A 96 -57.80 5.47 80.55
CA ALA A 96 -56.61 5.29 79.74
C ALA A 96 -56.95 4.52 78.46
N ILE A 97 -56.44 4.97 77.31
CA ILE A 97 -56.61 4.35 75.99
C ILE A 97 -55.25 3.83 75.51
N ASP A 98 -55.23 2.64 74.93
CA ASP A 98 -54.00 2.05 74.40
C ASP A 98 -53.41 2.90 73.26
N ASP A 99 -52.09 3.09 73.31
CA ASP A 99 -51.33 3.84 72.31
C ASP A 99 -50.54 2.91 71.40
N THR A 100 -50.35 3.29 70.14
CA THR A 100 -49.51 2.52 69.22
C THR A 100 -48.49 3.42 68.54
N PHE A 101 -47.21 3.05 68.63
CA PHE A 101 -46.09 3.74 68.00
C PHE A 101 -45.27 2.77 67.15
N ASN A 102 -44.86 3.21 65.96
CA ASN A 102 -43.91 2.47 65.13
C ASN A 102 -42.49 2.88 65.51
N VAL A 103 -41.59 1.91 65.61
CA VAL A 103 -40.20 2.13 66.05
C VAL A 103 -39.26 1.46 65.06
N THR A 104 -38.20 2.17 64.68
CA THR A 104 -37.08 1.55 63.97
C THR A 104 -36.20 0.82 65.00
N GLY A 105 -35.97 -0.48 64.77
CA GLY A 105 -35.13 -1.30 65.63
C GLY A 105 -33.73 -0.68 65.77
N ASN A 106 -33.17 -0.76 66.99
CA ASN A 106 -31.89 -0.17 67.40
C ASN A 106 -31.79 1.38 67.37
N VAL A 107 -32.84 2.13 67.03
CA VAL A 107 -32.83 3.62 66.99
C VAL A 107 -33.53 4.23 68.20
N GLY A 108 -34.74 3.75 68.52
CA GLY A 108 -35.61 4.31 69.57
C GLY A 108 -36.39 5.55 69.15
N ILE A 109 -37.32 5.97 70.03
CA ILE A 109 -38.20 7.13 69.81
C ILE A 109 -38.18 8.07 71.03
N THR A 110 -38.43 9.36 70.78
CA THR A 110 -38.68 10.40 71.79
C THR A 110 -40.01 11.08 71.49
N VAL A 111 -41.06 10.69 72.23
CA VAL A 111 -42.42 11.19 72.03
C VAL A 111 -42.66 12.39 72.95
N PRO A 112 -42.92 13.59 72.40
CA PRO A 112 -43.19 14.78 73.19
C PRO A 112 -44.60 14.74 73.81
N GLU A 113 -44.84 15.57 74.82
CA GLU A 113 -46.13 15.65 75.53
C GLU A 113 -47.34 15.79 74.60
N ILE A 114 -47.24 16.65 73.57
CA ILE A 114 -48.34 16.89 72.61
C ILE A 114 -48.73 15.67 71.76
N SER A 115 -47.93 14.61 71.79
CA SER A 115 -48.18 13.33 71.11
C SER A 115 -48.01 12.15 72.07
N GLY A 116 -47.93 12.43 73.37
CA GLY A 116 -47.71 11.45 74.43
C GLY A 116 -48.96 10.64 74.73
N VAL A 117 -48.85 9.73 75.70
CA VAL A 117 -49.91 8.78 76.05
C VAL A 117 -51.19 9.47 76.54
N LEU A 118 -51.09 10.70 77.05
CA LEU A 118 -52.25 11.45 77.56
C LEU A 118 -53.16 12.04 76.46
N THR A 119 -52.79 11.93 75.18
CA THR A 119 -53.46 12.67 74.09
C THR A 119 -54.82 12.11 73.69
N ASN A 120 -55.00 10.80 73.83
CA ASN A 120 -56.25 10.07 73.61
C ASN A 120 -56.95 9.71 74.94
N ASP A 121 -56.27 9.85 76.07
CA ASP A 121 -56.82 9.62 77.40
C ASP A 121 -57.87 10.67 77.78
N PHE A 122 -58.81 10.26 78.64
CA PHE A 122 -59.96 11.09 79.01
C PHE A 122 -60.12 11.20 80.51
N ASP A 123 -60.29 12.43 81.00
CA ASP A 123 -60.79 12.73 82.34
C ASP A 123 -61.50 14.09 82.33
N ASP A 124 -62.82 14.08 82.58
CA ASP A 124 -63.85 15.13 82.77
C ASP A 124 -63.62 16.59 82.27
N ASN A 125 -62.65 16.79 81.39
CA ASN A 125 -62.09 18.03 80.87
C ASN A 125 -61.58 19.04 81.92
N ILE A 126 -61.14 18.59 83.10
CA ILE A 126 -60.48 19.45 84.11
C ILE A 126 -58.94 19.31 84.01
N PRO A 127 -58.15 20.40 84.14
CA PRO A 127 -56.69 20.30 84.19
C PRO A 127 -56.24 19.45 85.40
N GLY A 128 -55.41 18.43 85.19
CA GLY A 128 -54.88 17.61 86.29
C GLY A 128 -54.48 16.17 85.96
N LEU A 129 -54.71 15.70 84.72
CA LEU A 129 -54.35 14.35 84.31
C LEU A 129 -52.83 14.17 84.19
N THR A 130 -52.28 13.18 84.89
CA THR A 130 -50.84 12.88 84.88
C THR A 130 -50.62 11.37 84.77
N VAL A 131 -49.41 10.94 84.44
CA VAL A 131 -49.02 9.52 84.43
C VAL A 131 -48.06 9.25 85.59
N MET A 132 -48.10 8.05 86.16
CA MET A 132 -47.06 7.62 87.09
C MET A 132 -45.73 7.47 86.34
N ALA A 133 -44.76 8.33 86.65
CA ALA A 133 -43.46 8.29 86.01
C ALA A 133 -42.77 6.93 86.24
N PHE A 134 -42.11 6.41 85.21
CA PHE A 134 -41.45 5.12 85.25
C PHE A 134 -40.19 5.11 84.40
N VAL A 135 -39.16 4.47 84.90
CA VAL A 135 -37.95 4.14 84.16
C VAL A 135 -37.66 2.66 84.37
N GLY A 136 -37.64 1.87 83.30
CA GLY A 136 -37.37 0.45 83.43
C GLY A 136 -37.62 -0.34 82.15
N ALA A 137 -37.64 -1.66 82.31
CA ALA A 137 -37.77 -2.61 81.20
C ALA A 137 -39.22 -2.76 80.72
N THR A 138 -39.40 -2.84 79.41
CA THR A 138 -40.64 -3.25 78.75
C THR A 138 -40.76 -4.78 78.68
N THR A 139 -41.87 -5.29 78.14
CA THR A 139 -42.18 -6.72 78.07
C THR A 139 -41.12 -7.52 77.30
N GLN A 140 -40.48 -6.93 76.29
CA GLN A 140 -39.43 -7.59 75.50
C GLN A 140 -38.02 -7.17 75.92
N GLY A 141 -37.87 -6.42 77.02
CA GLY A 141 -36.58 -6.02 77.57
C GLY A 141 -35.98 -4.74 76.98
N GLY A 142 -36.78 -3.91 76.31
CA GLY A 142 -36.40 -2.55 75.93
C GLY A 142 -36.48 -1.63 77.14
N THR A 143 -35.91 -0.43 77.06
CA THR A 143 -35.95 0.54 78.16
C THR A 143 -36.90 1.67 77.81
N ILE A 144 -37.89 1.93 78.66
CA ILE A 144 -38.81 3.06 78.55
C ILE A 144 -38.61 4.03 79.72
N ASN A 145 -38.60 5.32 79.43
CA ASN A 145 -38.63 6.41 80.42
C ASN A 145 -39.87 7.27 80.16
N LEU A 146 -40.92 7.04 80.95
CA LEU A 146 -42.21 7.72 80.88
C LEU A 146 -42.28 8.81 81.95
N ALA A 147 -42.50 10.05 81.53
CA ALA A 147 -42.62 11.21 82.41
C ALA A 147 -44.08 11.44 82.85
N THR A 148 -44.26 12.25 83.90
CA THR A 148 -45.59 12.49 84.48
C THR A 148 -46.54 13.27 83.56
N ASN A 149 -46.03 14.00 82.58
CA ASN A 149 -46.82 14.69 81.56
C ASN A 149 -47.16 13.81 80.34
N GLY A 150 -46.90 12.49 80.40
CA GLY A 150 -47.21 11.56 79.32
C GLY A 150 -46.23 11.53 78.15
N SER A 151 -45.21 12.40 78.15
CA SER A 151 -44.07 12.28 77.23
C SER A 151 -43.20 11.08 77.63
N PHE A 152 -42.56 10.42 76.65
CA PHE A 152 -41.68 9.30 76.96
C PHE A 152 -40.58 9.09 75.93
N THR A 153 -39.50 8.44 76.35
CA THR A 153 -38.49 7.87 75.46
C THR A 153 -38.51 6.36 75.53
N TYR A 154 -38.27 5.70 74.40
CA TYR A 154 -38.16 4.25 74.32
C TYR A 154 -36.93 3.85 73.51
N SER A 155 -36.14 2.93 74.06
CA SER A 155 -35.02 2.28 73.39
C SER A 155 -35.31 0.78 73.27
N PRO A 156 -35.42 0.23 72.04
CA PRO A 156 -35.71 -1.19 71.86
C PRO A 156 -34.55 -2.09 72.31
N PRO A 157 -34.82 -3.36 72.67
CA PRO A 157 -33.75 -4.34 72.89
C PRO A 157 -32.91 -4.49 71.61
N ALA A 158 -31.60 -4.69 71.78
CA ALA A 158 -30.68 -4.83 70.65
C ALA A 158 -31.08 -6.00 69.75
N GLY A 159 -31.27 -5.74 68.46
CA GLY A 159 -31.62 -6.75 67.46
C GLY A 159 -33.08 -7.21 67.47
N PHE A 160 -33.96 -6.60 68.29
CA PHE A 160 -35.36 -6.99 68.36
C PHE A 160 -36.19 -6.42 67.19
N VAL A 161 -37.06 -7.26 66.64
CA VAL A 161 -38.12 -6.92 65.67
C VAL A 161 -39.39 -7.63 66.13
N GLY A 162 -40.51 -6.91 66.17
CA GLY A 162 -41.77 -7.43 66.68
C GLY A 162 -42.52 -6.40 67.52
N THR A 163 -43.58 -6.85 68.18
CA THR A 163 -44.33 -6.01 69.12
C THR A 163 -43.69 -6.05 70.50
N ASP A 164 -43.45 -4.87 71.08
CA ASP A 164 -43.12 -4.69 72.50
C ASP A 164 -44.22 -3.89 73.20
N THR A 165 -44.38 -4.08 74.51
CA THR A 165 -45.48 -3.49 75.29
C THR A 165 -45.03 -2.99 76.66
N TYR A 166 -45.64 -1.89 77.09
CA TYR A 166 -45.54 -1.37 78.46
C TYR A 166 -46.91 -0.85 78.94
N THR A 167 -47.32 -1.23 80.15
CA THR A 167 -48.57 -0.76 80.76
C THR A 167 -48.29 0.43 81.66
N TYR A 168 -48.91 1.59 81.41
CA TYR A 168 -48.80 2.78 82.24
C TYR A 168 -50.01 2.96 83.14
N THR A 169 -49.85 3.73 84.22
CA THR A 169 -50.92 4.08 85.16
C THR A 169 -51.19 5.58 85.09
N LEU A 170 -52.38 5.93 84.63
CA LEU A 170 -52.95 7.26 84.62
C LEU A 170 -53.36 7.67 86.04
N LEU A 171 -53.12 8.91 86.44
CA LEU A 171 -53.40 9.47 87.77
C LEU A 171 -54.25 10.73 87.62
N ASP A 172 -55.38 10.75 88.33
CA ASP A 172 -56.25 11.93 88.44
C ASP A 172 -55.78 12.83 89.60
N GLY A 173 -55.25 14.01 89.26
CA GLY A 173 -54.78 15.02 90.22
C GLY A 173 -55.89 15.69 91.04
N ASN A 174 -57.16 15.44 90.71
CA ASN A 174 -58.36 15.98 91.36
C ASN A 174 -59.21 14.88 92.01
N ALA A 175 -58.63 13.70 92.27
CA ALA A 175 -59.32 12.53 92.77
C ALA A 175 -60.20 12.81 94.01
N VAL A 176 -61.47 12.43 93.91
CA VAL A 176 -62.46 12.55 94.99
C VAL A 176 -62.33 11.35 95.96
N PRO A 177 -62.35 11.56 97.30
CA PRO A 177 -62.35 10.47 98.27
C PRO A 177 -63.37 9.38 97.93
N GLY A 178 -62.86 8.15 97.75
CA GLY A 178 -63.64 6.95 97.44
C GLY A 178 -63.62 6.52 95.97
N MET A 179 -63.28 7.38 94.99
CA MET A 179 -63.13 6.98 93.58
C MET A 179 -61.77 6.32 93.34
N LEU A 180 -61.67 5.45 92.32
CA LEU A 180 -60.36 4.94 91.88
C LEU A 180 -59.59 6.11 91.26
N PRO A 181 -58.44 6.52 91.85
CA PRO A 181 -57.70 7.69 91.37
C PRO A 181 -56.86 7.38 90.13
N SER A 182 -56.99 6.17 89.55
CA SER A 182 -56.15 5.70 88.46
C SER A 182 -56.82 4.72 87.49
N SER A 183 -56.32 4.71 86.26
CA SER A 183 -56.63 3.75 85.18
C SER A 183 -55.34 3.29 84.50
N THR A 184 -55.35 2.14 83.84
CA THR A 184 -54.16 1.62 83.13
C THR A 184 -54.37 1.52 81.63
N GLY A 185 -53.40 1.98 80.84
CA GLY A 185 -53.36 1.85 79.38
C GLY A 185 -52.07 1.15 78.93
N THR A 186 -52.05 0.66 77.69
CA THR A 186 -50.90 -0.04 77.12
C THR A 186 -50.27 0.75 75.99
N ILE A 187 -48.96 1.01 76.09
CA ILE A 187 -48.15 1.47 74.97
C ILE A 187 -47.73 0.23 74.16
N ARG A 188 -48.14 0.18 72.90
CA ARG A 188 -47.78 -0.87 71.94
C ARG A 188 -46.76 -0.35 70.94
N LEU A 189 -45.56 -0.92 70.96
CA LEU A 189 -44.41 -0.49 70.16
C LEU A 189 -44.18 -1.52 69.04
N GLN A 190 -44.46 -1.14 67.80
CA GLN A 190 -44.22 -1.98 66.62
C GLN A 190 -42.80 -1.75 66.10
N VAL A 191 -41.87 -2.61 66.52
CA VAL A 191 -40.46 -2.52 66.12
C VAL A 191 -40.25 -3.22 64.78
N SER A 192 -39.81 -2.47 63.77
CA SER A 192 -39.53 -2.98 62.42
C SER A 192 -38.26 -2.34 61.87
N ASN A 193 -37.59 -3.02 60.93
CA ASN A 193 -36.33 -2.61 60.31
C ASN A 193 -35.16 -2.41 61.30
N LEU A 194 -34.01 -3.05 61.06
CA LEU A 194 -32.85 -2.95 61.94
C LEU A 194 -31.73 -2.09 61.33
N VAL A 195 -31.29 -1.10 62.10
CA VAL A 195 -30.10 -0.27 61.79
C VAL A 195 -29.04 -0.50 62.86
N TRP A 196 -27.91 -1.08 62.50
CA TRP A 196 -26.78 -1.34 63.40
C TRP A 196 -25.77 -0.20 63.32
N PHE A 197 -25.26 0.26 64.46
CA PHE A 197 -24.34 1.40 64.51
C PHE A 197 -22.93 0.96 64.93
N ILE A 198 -21.92 1.44 64.21
CA ILE A 198 -20.50 1.30 64.56
C ILE A 198 -19.89 2.71 64.74
N ASP A 199 -19.31 2.96 65.91
CA ASP A 199 -18.70 4.24 66.28
C ASP A 199 -17.47 4.01 67.18
N ASN A 200 -16.26 4.11 66.62
CA ASN A 200 -15.00 3.95 67.37
C ASN A 200 -14.62 5.20 68.17
N THR A 201 -15.42 6.28 68.14
CA THR A 201 -15.21 7.44 69.02
C THR A 201 -15.72 7.19 70.44
N VAL A 202 -16.51 6.13 70.65
CA VAL A 202 -17.01 5.73 71.97
C VAL A 202 -16.02 4.79 72.65
N ALA A 203 -15.36 5.23 73.72
CA ALA A 203 -14.34 4.46 74.45
C ALA A 203 -14.94 3.30 75.30
N GLY A 204 -14.30 2.12 75.29
CA GLY A 204 -14.68 0.93 76.08
C GLY A 204 -14.77 -0.36 75.24
N SER A 205 -15.39 -1.41 75.80
CA SER A 205 -15.75 -2.66 75.11
C SER A 205 -17.23 -3.01 75.36
N GLY A 206 -17.81 -3.90 74.55
CA GLY A 206 -19.16 -4.44 74.76
C GLY A 206 -20.29 -3.60 74.16
N GLY A 207 -20.04 -2.94 73.02
CA GLY A 207 -21.10 -2.27 72.26
C GLY A 207 -22.19 -3.27 71.80
N SER A 208 -23.47 -2.91 71.96
CA SER A 208 -24.60 -3.75 71.56
C SER A 208 -25.11 -3.42 70.15
N GLY A 209 -24.54 -2.41 69.48
CA GLY A 209 -24.88 -2.02 68.11
C GLY A 209 -26.15 -1.18 67.97
N VAL A 210 -26.73 -0.72 69.08
CA VAL A 210 -27.85 0.24 69.11
C VAL A 210 -27.34 1.67 69.07
N LEU A 211 -28.16 2.65 68.63
CA LEU A 211 -27.74 4.04 68.46
C LEU A 211 -27.10 4.65 69.73
N SER A 212 -27.62 4.30 70.91
CA SER A 212 -27.11 4.78 72.20
C SER A 212 -25.92 3.97 72.76
N ASN A 213 -25.66 2.77 72.24
CA ASN A 213 -24.53 1.92 72.62
C ASN A 213 -24.01 1.18 71.36
N PRO A 214 -23.38 1.93 70.42
CA PRO A 214 -22.94 1.38 69.14
C PRO A 214 -21.83 0.34 69.34
N PHE A 215 -21.61 -0.51 68.35
CA PHE A 215 -20.38 -1.31 68.27
C PHE A 215 -19.18 -0.36 68.17
N ARG A 216 -18.11 -0.65 68.89
CA ARG A 216 -16.96 0.28 69.01
C ARG A 216 -15.87 -0.01 67.98
N ASN A 217 -15.94 -1.16 67.33
CA ASN A 217 -15.00 -1.59 66.30
C ASN A 217 -15.65 -2.70 65.44
N ILE A 218 -14.99 -3.04 64.33
CA ILE A 218 -15.47 -4.05 63.38
C ILE A 218 -15.49 -5.45 64.02
N ALA A 219 -14.58 -5.75 64.94
CA ALA A 219 -14.52 -7.06 65.58
C ALA A 219 -15.76 -7.33 66.44
N GLU A 220 -16.26 -6.33 67.18
CA GLU A 220 -17.52 -6.44 67.93
C GLU A 220 -18.71 -6.67 67.00
N PHE A 221 -18.77 -5.97 65.86
CA PHE A 221 -19.82 -6.17 64.85
C PHE A 221 -19.80 -7.61 64.31
N ASN A 222 -18.63 -8.11 63.89
CA ASN A 222 -18.50 -9.45 63.33
C ASN A 222 -18.76 -10.57 64.34
N ALA A 223 -18.39 -10.37 65.60
CA ALA A 223 -18.62 -11.35 66.67
C ALA A 223 -20.10 -11.42 67.09
N SER A 224 -20.90 -10.41 66.76
CA SER A 224 -22.31 -10.35 67.11
C SER A 224 -23.16 -11.27 66.22
N ALA A 225 -24.04 -12.05 66.87
CA ALA A 225 -25.06 -12.83 66.16
C ALA A 225 -26.24 -11.97 65.65
N GLY A 226 -26.33 -10.71 66.06
CA GLY A 226 -27.47 -9.81 65.79
C GLY A 226 -27.57 -9.32 64.34
N PRO A 227 -26.52 -8.72 63.73
CA PRO A 227 -26.53 -8.31 62.33
C PRO A 227 -26.87 -9.47 61.39
N GLY A 228 -27.79 -9.27 60.45
CA GLY A 228 -28.47 -10.33 59.71
C GLY A 228 -28.71 -9.95 58.25
N SER A 229 -29.30 -10.86 57.47
CA SER A 229 -29.61 -10.60 56.06
C SER A 229 -30.61 -9.46 55.92
N GLY A 230 -30.41 -8.57 54.93
CA GLY A 230 -31.31 -7.43 54.69
C GLY A 230 -31.15 -6.24 55.66
N HIS A 231 -30.32 -6.36 56.70
CA HIS A 231 -30.15 -5.30 57.70
C HIS A 231 -29.30 -4.14 57.18
N ILE A 232 -29.39 -2.99 57.86
CA ILE A 232 -28.59 -1.80 57.57
C ILE A 232 -27.50 -1.67 58.64
N VAL A 233 -26.29 -1.32 58.24
CA VAL A 233 -25.15 -1.06 59.11
C VAL A 233 -24.62 0.33 58.81
N PHE A 234 -24.52 1.18 59.82
CA PHE A 234 -23.99 2.53 59.72
C PHE A 234 -22.64 2.65 60.43
N ILE A 235 -21.62 3.17 59.73
CA ILE A 235 -20.30 3.50 60.30
C ILE A 235 -20.17 5.02 60.38
N LYS A 236 -19.96 5.53 61.59
CA LYS A 236 -19.82 6.96 61.83
C LYS A 236 -18.42 7.46 61.45
N GLN A 237 -18.34 8.66 60.91
CA GLN A 237 -17.09 9.42 60.74
C GLN A 237 -16.29 9.47 62.04
N SER A 238 -14.97 9.29 61.92
CA SER A 238 -14.03 9.27 63.03
C SER A 238 -12.67 9.83 62.62
N PRO A 239 -11.92 10.47 63.53
CA PRO A 239 -10.53 10.84 63.30
C PRO A 239 -9.58 9.64 63.27
N THR A 240 -9.99 8.47 63.79
CA THR A 240 -9.21 7.23 63.78
C THR A 240 -9.82 6.20 62.84
N GLU A 241 -8.96 5.45 62.14
CA GLU A 241 -9.39 4.40 61.20
C GLU A 241 -10.08 3.22 61.91
N TYR A 242 -11.00 2.57 61.20
CA TYR A 242 -11.65 1.35 61.63
C TYR A 242 -10.85 0.14 61.13
N ASN A 243 -10.10 -0.51 62.02
CA ASN A 243 -9.27 -1.66 61.66
C ASN A 243 -10.05 -2.99 61.69
N GLY A 244 -9.95 -3.79 60.62
CA GLY A 244 -10.51 -5.13 60.48
C GLY A 244 -11.26 -5.36 59.16
N ASN A 245 -11.56 -6.62 58.86
CA ASN A 245 -12.44 -7.01 57.74
C ASN A 245 -13.90 -6.94 58.19
N ILE A 246 -14.76 -6.15 57.55
CA ILE A 246 -16.20 -6.18 57.82
C ILE A 246 -16.87 -7.26 56.96
N LEU A 247 -17.51 -8.24 57.60
CA LEU A 247 -18.18 -9.35 56.90
C LEU A 247 -19.65 -9.01 56.70
N LEU A 248 -20.05 -8.77 55.45
CA LEU A 248 -21.46 -8.54 55.13
C LEU A 248 -22.21 -9.88 54.99
N LYS A 249 -23.53 -9.83 55.19
CA LYS A 249 -24.45 -10.95 54.94
C LYS A 249 -25.30 -10.66 53.70
N THR A 250 -26.05 -11.64 53.20
CA THR A 250 -26.93 -11.47 52.04
C THR A 250 -27.84 -10.24 52.15
N ALA A 251 -27.95 -9.44 51.09
CA ALA A 251 -28.81 -8.28 50.96
C ALA A 251 -28.58 -7.16 52.00
N MET A 252 -27.42 -7.14 52.66
CA MET A 252 -27.12 -6.16 53.70
C MET A 252 -26.63 -4.83 53.11
N PHE A 253 -27.01 -3.71 53.75
CA PHE A 253 -26.66 -2.35 53.36
C PHE A 253 -25.60 -1.78 54.32
N LEU A 254 -24.43 -1.42 53.82
CA LEU A 254 -23.37 -0.76 54.58
C LEU A 254 -23.29 0.72 54.20
N TYR A 255 -23.64 1.59 55.13
CA TYR A 255 -23.61 3.04 54.98
C TYR A 255 -22.55 3.66 55.88
N GLY A 256 -21.77 4.59 55.34
CA GLY A 256 -20.89 5.45 56.14
C GLY A 256 -21.37 6.90 56.16
N SER A 257 -20.79 7.71 57.05
CA SER A 257 -21.04 9.15 57.08
C SER A 257 -20.72 9.89 55.77
N GLY A 258 -20.00 9.28 54.82
CA GLY A 258 -19.77 9.84 53.48
C GLY A 258 -20.85 9.56 52.46
N HIS A 259 -21.94 8.87 52.83
CA HIS A 259 -23.01 8.51 51.90
C HIS A 259 -23.64 9.78 51.31
N THR A 260 -23.73 9.85 49.98
CA THR A 260 -24.35 10.97 49.25
C THR A 260 -25.84 10.72 49.00
N GLY A 261 -26.68 11.75 48.96
CA GLY A 261 -28.12 11.61 48.67
C GLY A 261 -29.07 12.10 49.77
N GLY A 262 -28.52 12.64 50.87
CA GLY A 262 -29.28 13.28 51.95
C GLY A 262 -28.37 14.06 52.89
N MET A 263 -28.94 14.66 53.93
CA MET A 263 -28.19 15.33 55.00
C MET A 263 -28.03 14.45 56.24
N ASN A 264 -28.99 13.56 56.49
CA ASN A 264 -28.96 12.61 57.60
C ASN A 264 -29.20 11.18 57.11
N LEU A 265 -28.76 10.19 57.88
CA LEU A 265 -28.93 8.76 57.53
C LEU A 265 -30.39 8.39 57.24
N GLY A 266 -31.35 9.03 57.93
CA GLY A 266 -32.78 8.82 57.70
C GLY A 266 -33.27 9.17 56.29
N ASP A 267 -32.57 10.05 55.58
CA ASP A 267 -32.94 10.51 54.23
C ASP A 267 -32.64 9.45 53.15
N VAL A 268 -31.77 8.47 53.46
CA VAL A 268 -31.28 7.46 52.51
C VAL A 268 -31.67 6.03 52.89
N LEU A 269 -32.47 5.85 53.95
CA LEU A 269 -32.98 4.53 54.31
C LEU A 269 -33.95 4.02 53.23
N PRO A 270 -34.00 2.71 52.95
CA PRO A 270 -34.94 2.12 52.00
C PRO A 270 -36.39 2.09 52.51
N PHE A 271 -36.69 2.74 53.63
CA PHE A 271 -38.01 2.87 54.24
C PHE A 271 -38.17 4.25 54.87
N VAL A 272 -39.43 4.68 55.06
CA VAL A 272 -39.74 5.95 55.72
C VAL A 272 -39.52 5.83 57.22
N LEU A 273 -38.72 6.73 57.80
CA LEU A 273 -38.45 6.75 59.23
C LEU A 273 -39.76 7.05 60.01
N PRO A 274 -40.12 6.24 61.02
CA PRO A 274 -41.30 6.49 61.85
C PRO A 274 -41.26 7.85 62.54
N ALA A 275 -42.43 8.45 62.78
CA ALA A 275 -42.55 9.67 63.56
C ALA A 275 -41.90 9.52 64.95
N HIS A 276 -41.35 10.60 65.48
CA HIS A 276 -40.67 10.64 66.79
C HIS A 276 -39.39 9.80 66.90
N SER A 277 -38.90 9.20 65.82
CA SER A 277 -37.60 8.52 65.81
C SER A 277 -36.49 9.44 66.31
N ASN A 278 -35.57 8.88 67.11
CA ASN A 278 -34.40 9.61 67.57
C ASN A 278 -33.57 10.10 66.37
N THR A 279 -32.95 11.28 66.51
CA THR A 279 -32.15 11.90 65.46
C THR A 279 -31.04 10.96 65.00
N LEU A 280 -31.05 10.60 63.72
CA LEU A 280 -30.03 9.76 63.13
C LEU A 280 -28.78 10.59 62.77
N PRO A 281 -27.58 9.96 62.74
CA PRO A 281 -26.34 10.65 62.41
C PRO A 281 -26.36 11.35 61.05
N ALA A 282 -25.61 12.46 60.95
CA ALA A 282 -25.38 13.17 59.69
C ALA A 282 -24.61 12.30 58.68
N ILE A 283 -24.95 12.46 57.41
CA ILE A 283 -24.24 11.86 56.27
C ILE A 283 -23.77 12.97 55.31
N ASN A 284 -23.24 12.60 54.15
CA ASN A 284 -22.66 13.54 53.19
C ASN A 284 -21.54 14.42 53.82
N THR A 285 -20.77 13.81 54.73
CA THR A 285 -19.60 14.40 55.37
C THR A 285 -18.35 13.58 55.01
N THR A 286 -17.23 13.75 55.73
CA THR A 286 -16.05 12.91 55.51
C THR A 286 -16.38 11.43 55.75
N ALA A 287 -16.18 10.60 54.73
CA ALA A 287 -16.36 9.16 54.85
C ALA A 287 -15.43 8.55 55.93
N PRO A 288 -15.92 7.61 56.77
CA PRO A 288 -15.05 6.85 57.65
C PRO A 288 -14.08 5.99 56.85
N THR A 289 -12.85 5.84 57.34
CA THR A 289 -11.81 5.03 56.70
C THR A 289 -11.70 3.66 57.36
N LEU A 290 -11.85 2.60 56.57
CA LEU A 290 -11.64 1.20 56.93
C LEU A 290 -10.22 0.77 56.55
N THR A 291 -9.50 0.10 57.45
CA THR A 291 -8.16 -0.45 57.19
C THR A 291 -8.07 -1.91 57.63
N ASN A 292 -7.17 -2.68 57.02
CA ASN A 292 -6.85 -4.03 57.49
C ASN A 292 -5.45 -4.43 57.05
N THR A 293 -4.47 -4.19 57.91
CA THR A 293 -3.06 -4.52 57.64
C THR A 293 -2.76 -6.02 57.59
N SER A 294 -3.74 -6.87 57.89
CA SER A 294 -3.61 -8.34 57.88
C SER A 294 -4.43 -9.04 56.78
N GLY A 295 -5.20 -8.31 55.97
CA GLY A 295 -6.03 -8.91 54.93
C GLY A 295 -6.94 -7.90 54.20
N ASN A 296 -8.20 -8.30 54.00
CA ASN A 296 -9.19 -7.57 53.20
C ASN A 296 -10.03 -6.60 54.06
N ALA A 297 -10.56 -5.51 53.48
CA ALA A 297 -11.37 -4.55 54.22
C ALA A 297 -12.87 -4.90 54.29
N VAL A 298 -13.48 -5.26 53.16
CA VAL A 298 -14.92 -5.56 53.06
C VAL A 298 -15.12 -6.89 52.33
N THR A 299 -15.84 -7.82 52.98
CA THR A 299 -16.24 -9.10 52.36
C THR A 299 -17.71 -9.04 51.98
N LEU A 300 -17.98 -9.16 50.68
CA LEU A 300 -19.32 -9.19 50.08
C LEU A 300 -19.84 -10.62 49.94
N VAL A 301 -21.16 -10.75 50.01
CA VAL A 301 -21.92 -11.97 49.70
C VAL A 301 -22.93 -11.59 48.61
N LEU A 302 -24.17 -12.08 48.67
CA LEU A 302 -25.16 -11.89 47.63
C LEU A 302 -25.91 -10.56 47.81
N ASN A 303 -25.95 -9.73 46.76
CA ASN A 303 -26.80 -8.53 46.65
C ASN A 303 -26.51 -7.43 47.69
N ASN A 304 -25.23 -7.14 47.97
CA ASN A 304 -24.85 -6.12 48.95
C ASN A 304 -24.83 -4.71 48.35
N LEU A 305 -25.13 -3.71 49.19
CA LEU A 305 -24.95 -2.29 48.89
C LEU A 305 -23.93 -1.69 49.86
N VAL A 306 -22.87 -1.08 49.35
CA VAL A 306 -21.88 -0.34 50.13
C VAL A 306 -21.84 1.12 49.67
N ARG A 307 -22.00 2.06 50.61
CA ARG A 307 -22.04 3.48 50.32
C ARG A 307 -21.31 4.30 51.38
N GLY A 308 -20.47 5.24 50.95
CA GLY A 308 -20.01 6.33 51.82
C GLY A 308 -18.90 5.95 52.80
N VAL A 309 -18.08 4.97 52.45
CA VAL A 309 -16.92 4.50 53.25
C VAL A 309 -15.65 4.59 52.41
N ASN A 310 -14.56 5.06 53.00
CA ASN A 310 -13.24 5.03 52.38
C ASN A 310 -12.47 3.78 52.82
N ILE A 311 -11.61 3.27 51.96
CA ILE A 311 -10.69 2.18 52.28
C ILE A 311 -9.27 2.71 52.29
N GLY A 312 -8.59 2.56 53.41
CA GLY A 312 -7.19 2.93 53.62
C GLY A 312 -6.25 1.74 53.40
N GLN A 313 -5.21 1.65 54.23
CA GLN A 313 -4.19 0.60 54.15
C GLN A 313 -4.78 -0.81 54.30
N THR A 314 -4.53 -1.67 53.31
CA THR A 314 -4.81 -3.11 53.33
C THR A 314 -3.63 -3.91 52.79
N THR A 315 -3.50 -5.18 53.18
CA THR A 315 -2.52 -6.11 52.57
C THR A 315 -3.16 -7.06 51.54
N GLY A 316 -4.48 -7.25 51.60
CA GLY A 316 -5.26 -7.93 50.58
C GLY A 316 -6.00 -6.95 49.67
N TYR A 317 -7.33 -7.05 49.63
CA TYR A 317 -8.22 -6.27 48.77
C TYR A 317 -9.18 -5.39 49.57
N ALA A 318 -9.57 -4.26 48.99
CA ALA A 318 -10.63 -3.42 49.54
C ALA A 318 -11.99 -4.16 49.55
N PHE A 319 -12.33 -4.85 48.47
CA PHE A 319 -13.55 -5.63 48.34
C PHE A 319 -13.25 -7.05 47.83
N VAL A 320 -13.78 -8.06 48.54
CA VAL A 320 -13.69 -9.47 48.14
C VAL A 320 -15.05 -10.15 48.15
N ASP A 321 -15.22 -11.22 47.38
CA ASP A 321 -16.36 -12.12 47.54
C ASP A 321 -16.13 -13.15 48.67
N ASN A 322 -17.22 -13.72 49.18
CA ASN A 322 -17.20 -14.77 50.21
C ASN A 322 -17.36 -16.16 49.58
N ILE A 323 -16.38 -16.61 48.80
CA ILE A 323 -16.31 -17.94 48.16
C ILE A 323 -17.51 -18.34 47.29
N GLY A 324 -18.41 -17.41 46.98
CA GLY A 324 -19.63 -17.58 46.17
C GLY A 324 -19.97 -16.28 45.44
N THR A 325 -20.95 -16.31 44.53
CA THR A 325 -21.27 -15.14 43.70
C THR A 325 -21.70 -13.92 44.52
N ILE A 326 -21.30 -12.72 44.06
CA ILE A 326 -21.71 -11.45 44.66
C ILE A 326 -23.17 -11.05 44.34
N GLY A 327 -23.86 -11.80 43.48
CA GLY A 327 -25.20 -11.42 42.99
C GLY A 327 -25.18 -10.08 42.27
N MET A 328 -26.22 -9.27 42.45
CA MET A 328 -26.28 -7.88 41.99
C MET A 328 -25.88 -6.94 43.12
N SER A 329 -24.60 -6.62 43.22
CA SER A 329 -24.06 -5.76 44.28
C SER A 329 -23.74 -4.36 43.77
N THR A 330 -23.74 -3.37 44.65
CA THR A 330 -23.46 -1.96 44.32
C THR A 330 -22.48 -1.36 45.31
N ILE A 331 -21.51 -0.59 44.82
CA ILE A 331 -20.54 0.16 45.62
C ILE A 331 -20.51 1.60 45.11
N SER A 332 -20.76 2.60 45.95
CA SER A 332 -20.53 4.00 45.53
C SER A 332 -20.19 4.94 46.69
N ASP A 333 -19.79 6.17 46.38
CA ASP A 333 -19.29 7.14 47.37
C ASP A 333 -18.09 6.60 48.17
N CYS A 334 -17.20 5.84 47.50
CA CYS A 334 -16.04 5.22 48.10
C CYS A 334 -14.74 5.69 47.42
N THR A 335 -13.72 5.98 48.20
CA THR A 335 -12.33 6.16 47.72
C THR A 335 -11.45 5.06 48.30
N ILE A 336 -10.51 4.55 47.51
CA ILE A 336 -9.51 3.57 47.95
C ILE A 336 -8.12 4.20 47.84
N SER A 337 -7.39 4.21 48.95
CA SER A 337 -6.04 4.75 49.06
C SER A 337 -5.18 3.87 49.94
N GLY A 338 -3.91 3.66 49.58
CA GLY A 338 -2.98 2.92 50.44
C GLY A 338 -1.98 2.10 49.66
N SER A 339 -1.55 0.96 50.20
CA SER A 339 -0.66 -0.02 49.55
C SER A 339 -1.38 -1.28 49.07
N GLY A 340 -2.67 -1.46 49.39
CA GLY A 340 -3.43 -2.67 49.07
C GLY A 340 -4.06 -2.66 47.67
N SER A 341 -4.80 -3.74 47.37
CA SER A 341 -5.54 -3.93 46.11
C SER A 341 -7.00 -3.50 46.20
N PHE A 342 -7.70 -3.46 45.05
CA PHE A 342 -9.05 -2.92 44.97
C PHE A 342 -10.12 -4.00 45.04
N ILE A 343 -10.18 -4.90 44.06
CA ILE A 343 -11.30 -5.84 43.94
C ILE A 343 -10.81 -7.25 43.61
N ASN A 344 -11.30 -8.24 44.36
CA ASN A 344 -11.20 -9.66 44.01
C ASN A 344 -12.58 -10.33 44.00
N PHE A 345 -13.15 -10.48 42.81
CA PHE A 345 -14.39 -11.22 42.60
C PHE A 345 -14.10 -12.41 41.66
N ALA A 346 -13.84 -13.55 42.27
CA ALA A 346 -13.45 -14.78 41.58
C ALA A 346 -14.65 -15.69 41.25
N ASN A 347 -15.83 -15.43 41.83
CA ASN A 347 -16.98 -16.34 41.79
C ASN A 347 -18.18 -15.83 40.96
N GLY A 348 -17.99 -14.81 40.11
CA GLY A 348 -19.02 -14.28 39.22
C GLY A 348 -20.08 -13.40 39.89
N GLY A 349 -20.91 -12.75 39.07
CA GLY A 349 -21.99 -11.85 39.51
C GLY A 349 -22.04 -10.54 38.70
N THR A 350 -22.85 -9.59 39.15
CA THR A 350 -22.98 -8.25 38.56
C THR A 350 -22.60 -7.19 39.59
N ILE A 351 -21.67 -6.31 39.25
CA ILE A 351 -21.25 -5.19 40.11
C ILE A 351 -21.57 -3.86 39.45
N ASN A 352 -22.19 -2.95 40.20
CA ASN A 352 -22.30 -1.54 39.84
C ASN A 352 -21.45 -0.72 40.83
N ALA A 353 -20.21 -0.45 40.47
CA ALA A 353 -19.26 0.28 41.29
C ALA A 353 -18.93 1.67 40.72
N SER A 354 -18.96 2.68 41.58
CA SER A 354 -18.48 4.04 41.29
C SER A 354 -17.57 4.53 42.40
N PHE A 355 -16.30 4.73 42.08
CA PHE A 355 -15.27 5.17 43.01
C PHE A 355 -14.89 6.64 42.78
N GLY A 356 -14.54 7.34 43.86
CA GLY A 356 -13.95 8.67 43.82
C GLY A 356 -12.56 8.62 43.19
N SER A 357 -11.55 8.31 44.00
CA SER A 357 -10.19 8.01 43.51
C SER A 357 -9.73 6.60 43.91
N LEU A 358 -8.90 6.00 43.07
CA LEU A 358 -8.26 4.71 43.29
C LEU A 358 -6.74 4.89 43.27
N SER A 359 -6.08 4.71 44.42
CA SER A 359 -4.63 4.83 44.55
C SER A 359 -4.04 3.65 45.32
N SER A 360 -2.93 3.11 44.81
CA SER A 360 -2.15 2.06 45.49
C SER A 360 -0.66 2.34 45.32
N SER A 361 0.14 2.30 46.38
CA SER A 361 1.56 2.65 46.34
C SER A 361 2.49 1.45 46.11
N SER A 362 2.06 0.23 46.46
CA SER A 362 2.91 -0.97 46.43
C SER A 362 2.14 -2.28 46.63
N SER A 363 1.06 -2.51 45.88
CA SER A 363 0.30 -3.78 46.01
C SER A 363 1.10 -4.98 45.48
N THR A 364 1.00 -6.12 46.17
CA THR A 364 1.67 -7.38 45.80
C THR A 364 0.76 -8.42 45.15
N VAL A 365 -0.56 -8.21 45.18
CA VAL A 365 -1.59 -9.03 44.53
C VAL A 365 -2.26 -8.22 43.42
N PRO A 366 -2.98 -8.86 42.45
CA PRO A 366 -3.64 -8.13 41.38
C PRO A 366 -4.57 -7.04 41.92
N LEU A 367 -4.55 -5.84 41.35
CA LEU A 367 -5.41 -4.73 41.77
C LEU A 367 -6.89 -5.02 41.53
N PHE A 368 -7.17 -5.64 40.37
CA PHE A 368 -8.47 -6.15 39.99
C PHE A 368 -8.31 -7.61 39.55
N ASN A 369 -9.06 -8.49 40.18
CA ASN A 369 -9.19 -9.90 39.78
C ASN A 369 -10.67 -10.21 39.58
N LEU A 370 -11.11 -10.28 38.31
CA LEU A 370 -12.52 -10.34 37.94
C LEU A 370 -12.77 -11.58 37.08
N THR A 371 -13.55 -12.53 37.59
CA THR A 371 -13.92 -13.76 36.88
C THR A 371 -15.42 -13.81 36.69
N ASN A 372 -15.88 -13.88 35.43
CA ASN A 372 -17.31 -13.93 35.04
C ASN A 372 -18.16 -12.80 35.65
N ILE A 373 -17.60 -11.60 35.70
CA ILE A 373 -18.27 -10.41 36.22
C ILE A 373 -18.95 -9.64 35.09
N ALA A 374 -20.17 -9.17 35.36
CA ALA A 374 -20.92 -8.23 34.54
C ALA A 374 -21.14 -6.89 35.30
N GLY A 375 -21.75 -5.91 34.63
CA GLY A 375 -22.02 -4.59 35.20
C GLY A 375 -20.93 -3.56 34.88
N SER A 376 -20.76 -2.55 35.74
CA SER A 376 -19.85 -1.42 35.51
C SER A 376 -18.99 -1.08 36.71
N ILE A 377 -17.71 -0.77 36.47
CA ILE A 377 -16.77 -0.20 37.45
C ILE A 377 -16.28 1.14 36.90
N THR A 378 -16.60 2.24 37.57
CA THR A 378 -16.26 3.60 37.13
C THR A 378 -15.46 4.35 38.18
N GLN A 379 -14.55 5.21 37.75
CA GLN A 379 -13.76 6.09 38.61
C GLN A 379 -13.93 7.55 38.19
N SER A 380 -14.35 8.42 39.11
CA SER A 380 -14.67 9.82 38.82
C SER A 380 -13.49 10.79 38.95
N SER A 381 -12.42 10.44 39.67
CA SER A 381 -11.28 11.33 39.92
C SER A 381 -9.96 10.56 39.87
N ALA A 382 -8.96 11.11 39.18
CA ALA A 382 -7.68 10.46 38.98
C ALA A 382 -6.92 10.21 40.31
N GLY A 383 -6.26 9.07 40.40
CA GLY A 383 -5.28 8.72 41.44
C GLY A 383 -3.99 8.20 40.81
N THR A 384 -3.07 7.73 41.66
CA THR A 384 -1.78 7.16 41.23
C THR A 384 -1.67 5.72 41.73
N ILE A 385 -1.36 4.81 40.82
CA ILE A 385 -1.26 3.39 41.11
C ILE A 385 0.13 2.89 40.71
N THR A 386 0.86 2.34 41.68
CA THR A 386 2.11 1.61 41.49
C THR A 386 1.89 0.17 41.98
N HIS A 387 1.94 -0.78 41.05
CA HIS A 387 1.82 -2.21 41.34
C HIS A 387 3.19 -2.88 41.24
N ASN A 388 3.66 -3.47 42.34
CA ASN A 388 4.98 -4.10 42.43
C ASN A 388 4.91 -5.62 42.65
N GLY A 389 3.72 -6.22 42.72
CA GLY A 389 3.53 -7.67 42.80
C GLY A 389 3.97 -8.42 41.55
N ALA A 390 4.63 -9.57 41.73
CA ALA A 390 5.11 -10.46 40.65
C ALA A 390 3.96 -11.27 39.99
N VAL A 391 2.86 -10.59 39.71
CA VAL A 391 1.60 -11.09 39.14
C VAL A 391 1.04 -10.04 38.20
N ASN A 392 -0.03 -10.36 37.48
CA ASN A 392 -0.71 -9.39 36.62
C ASN A 392 -1.38 -8.28 37.45
N SER A 393 -1.38 -7.03 36.98
CA SER A 393 -2.04 -5.92 37.68
C SER A 393 -3.56 -6.01 37.60
N ILE A 394 -4.09 -6.36 36.42
CA ILE A 394 -5.51 -6.48 36.15
C ILE A 394 -5.76 -7.81 35.44
N ASN A 395 -6.54 -8.68 36.08
CA ASN A 395 -7.01 -9.94 35.53
C ASN A 395 -8.52 -9.84 35.24
N VAL A 396 -8.90 -10.09 34.00
CA VAL A 396 -10.30 -10.25 33.59
C VAL A 396 -10.46 -11.58 32.87
N SER A 397 -11.33 -12.44 33.37
CA SER A 397 -11.56 -13.77 32.80
C SER A 397 -13.05 -14.00 32.57
N GLY A 398 -13.47 -14.02 31.30
CA GLY A 398 -14.88 -14.11 30.91
C GLY A 398 -15.73 -12.91 31.34
N GLY A 399 -17.05 -13.05 31.25
CA GLY A 399 -18.01 -12.00 31.61
C GLY A 399 -18.06 -10.81 30.65
N SER A 400 -18.71 -9.75 31.09
CA SER A 400 -19.00 -8.56 30.25
C SER A 400 -18.83 -7.24 31.02
N VAL A 401 -18.08 -7.25 32.12
CA VAL A 401 -17.86 -6.04 32.94
C VAL A 401 -17.27 -4.91 32.11
N ALA A 402 -17.89 -3.73 32.22
CA ALA A 402 -17.35 -2.50 31.69
C ALA A 402 -16.54 -1.78 32.78
N MET A 403 -15.33 -1.34 32.48
CA MET A 403 -14.47 -0.65 33.44
C MET A 403 -13.97 0.67 32.84
N THR A 404 -14.00 1.76 33.61
CA THR A 404 -13.36 3.03 33.25
C THR A 404 -12.44 3.48 34.38
N LEU A 405 -11.14 3.43 34.13
CA LEU A 405 -10.08 3.79 35.08
C LEU A 405 -9.42 5.12 34.67
N THR A 406 -9.44 6.11 35.55
CA THR A 406 -8.84 7.43 35.31
C THR A 406 -7.48 7.61 35.99
N SER A 407 -7.10 6.71 36.89
CA SER A 407 -5.77 6.69 37.50
C SER A 407 -4.67 6.27 36.53
N SER A 408 -3.49 6.85 36.70
CA SER A 408 -2.26 6.34 36.07
C SER A 408 -1.81 5.06 36.78
N LEU A 409 -1.53 4.00 36.01
CA LEU A 409 -1.13 2.68 36.46
C LEU A 409 0.29 2.35 35.98
N SER A 410 1.22 2.19 36.92
CA SER A 410 2.60 1.77 36.66
C SER A 410 2.89 0.39 37.25
N LYS A 411 3.39 -0.52 36.43
CA LYS A 411 3.82 -1.87 36.82
C LYS A 411 5.35 -1.98 36.81
N THR A 412 5.93 -2.38 37.94
CA THR A 412 7.40 -2.36 38.14
C THR A 412 8.08 -3.73 38.29
N SER A 413 7.32 -4.82 38.29
CA SER A 413 7.81 -6.21 38.47
C SER A 413 7.20 -7.16 37.43
N SER A 414 7.50 -8.46 37.48
CA SER A 414 7.02 -9.45 36.49
C SER A 414 5.49 -9.63 36.49
N GLY A 415 4.89 -9.81 35.32
CA GLY A 415 3.46 -9.99 35.10
C GLY A 415 2.86 -8.86 34.25
N ALA A 416 1.79 -9.16 33.50
CA ALA A 416 1.17 -8.22 32.59
C ALA A 416 0.44 -7.08 33.33
N VAL A 417 0.40 -5.89 32.75
CA VAL A 417 -0.44 -4.80 33.28
C VAL A 417 -1.92 -5.14 33.12
N LEU A 418 -2.27 -5.74 31.99
CA LEU A 418 -3.60 -6.25 31.69
C LEU A 418 -3.49 -7.66 31.11
N SER A 419 -4.23 -8.59 31.70
CA SER A 419 -4.45 -9.94 31.15
C SER A 419 -5.96 -10.17 31.03
N VAL A 420 -6.41 -10.39 29.80
CA VAL A 420 -7.81 -10.71 29.48
C VAL A 420 -7.89 -12.10 28.85
N THR A 421 -8.76 -12.94 29.41
CA THR A 421 -8.90 -14.35 29.03
C THR A 421 -10.37 -14.79 28.94
N ASN A 422 -10.60 -15.97 28.35
CA ASN A 422 -11.86 -16.73 28.45
C ASN A 422 -13.12 -16.01 27.93
N GLY A 423 -13.01 -15.21 26.86
CA GLY A 423 -14.17 -14.66 26.14
C GLY A 423 -14.81 -13.45 26.81
N HIS A 424 -14.03 -12.57 27.45
CA HIS A 424 -14.57 -11.30 27.95
C HIS A 424 -15.10 -10.45 26.79
N THR A 425 -16.30 -9.89 26.94
CA THR A 425 -17.02 -9.13 25.89
C THR A 425 -17.29 -7.66 26.27
N GLY A 426 -16.86 -7.22 27.46
CA GLY A 426 -17.12 -5.87 27.96
C GLY A 426 -16.16 -4.81 27.42
N ASN A 427 -16.32 -3.57 27.86
CA ASN A 427 -15.43 -2.45 27.49
C ASN A 427 -14.49 -2.08 28.65
N LEU A 428 -13.18 -2.17 28.46
CA LEU A 428 -12.17 -1.69 29.41
C LEU A 428 -11.53 -0.40 28.87
N GLN A 429 -11.82 0.73 29.51
CA GLN A 429 -11.31 2.05 29.17
C GLN A 429 -10.29 2.53 30.21
N PHE A 430 -9.08 2.84 29.76
CA PHE A 430 -8.02 3.42 30.56
C PHE A 430 -7.76 4.86 30.12
N ALA A 431 -8.25 5.82 30.88
CA ALA A 431 -8.06 7.25 30.62
C ALA A 431 -6.74 7.79 31.20
N GLY A 432 -6.21 7.16 32.26
CA GLY A 432 -4.88 7.44 32.79
C GLY A 432 -3.76 6.75 32.01
N ASN A 433 -2.51 7.10 32.30
CA ASN A 433 -1.35 6.45 31.68
C ASN A 433 -1.19 5.02 32.18
N VAL A 434 -1.15 4.04 31.27
CA VAL A 434 -0.86 2.63 31.58
C VAL A 434 0.59 2.34 31.18
N SER A 435 1.43 1.98 32.15
CA SER A 435 2.85 1.73 31.91
C SER A 435 3.40 0.48 32.58
N SER A 436 4.43 -0.10 31.95
CA SER A 436 5.23 -1.18 32.54
C SER A 436 6.69 -1.11 32.12
N ASN A 437 7.58 -1.46 33.03
CA ASN A 437 9.03 -1.56 32.76
C ASN A 437 9.62 -2.93 33.14
N SER A 438 8.81 -3.99 33.17
CA SER A 438 9.28 -5.32 33.54
C SER A 438 9.86 -6.08 32.34
N ALA A 439 11.10 -6.55 32.46
CA ALA A 439 11.82 -7.22 31.38
C ALA A 439 11.40 -8.68 31.09
N SER A 440 10.67 -9.33 32.00
CA SER A 440 10.44 -10.79 31.98
C SER A 440 8.99 -11.23 31.72
N SER A 441 8.12 -10.32 31.27
CA SER A 441 6.72 -10.63 30.99
C SER A 441 6.16 -9.84 29.80
N THR A 442 5.03 -10.30 29.27
CA THR A 442 4.20 -9.55 28.32
C THR A 442 3.60 -8.30 28.99
N GLY A 443 3.60 -7.15 28.33
CA GLY A 443 2.99 -5.92 28.84
C GLY A 443 1.46 -5.98 28.89
N ILE A 444 0.83 -6.22 27.74
CA ILE A 444 -0.63 -6.42 27.58
C ILE A 444 -0.88 -7.77 26.93
N GLN A 445 -1.71 -8.61 27.55
CA GLN A 445 -2.04 -9.94 27.06
C GLN A 445 -3.54 -10.10 26.85
N LEU A 446 -3.95 -10.39 25.61
CA LEU A 446 -5.34 -10.62 25.21
C LEU A 446 -5.44 -12.01 24.60
N SER A 447 -6.21 -12.90 25.23
CA SER A 447 -6.33 -14.30 24.80
C SER A 447 -7.79 -14.73 24.80
N ASN A 448 -8.36 -15.03 23.63
CA ASN A 448 -9.81 -15.20 23.48
C ASN A 448 -10.55 -13.97 24.07
N ALA A 449 -10.12 -12.78 23.68
CA ALA A 449 -10.55 -11.50 24.23
C ALA A 449 -11.43 -10.79 23.20
N ASP A 450 -12.74 -10.74 23.45
CA ASP A 450 -13.76 -10.37 22.45
C ASP A 450 -14.40 -9.01 22.70
N GLY A 451 -14.06 -8.37 23.82
CA GLY A 451 -14.49 -7.03 24.19
C GLY A 451 -13.69 -5.89 23.54
N SER A 452 -13.86 -4.69 24.07
CA SER A 452 -13.14 -3.49 23.62
C SER A 452 -12.13 -3.05 24.68
N TYR A 453 -10.87 -2.85 24.29
CA TYR A 453 -9.77 -2.48 25.16
C TYR A 453 -9.16 -1.16 24.67
N ASN A 454 -9.43 -0.07 25.39
CA ASN A 454 -9.17 1.30 24.96
C ASN A 454 -8.17 1.97 25.90
N PHE A 455 -7.09 2.53 25.35
CA PHE A 455 -6.04 3.20 26.11
C PHE A 455 -5.84 4.62 25.60
N SER A 456 -5.99 5.61 26.48
CA SER A 456 -5.66 7.00 26.16
C SER A 456 -4.15 7.27 26.16
N PHE A 457 -3.37 6.52 26.92
CA PHE A 457 -1.90 6.55 26.91
C PHE A 457 -1.37 5.16 27.29
N LEU A 458 -0.52 4.58 26.45
CA LEU A 458 0.12 3.29 26.70
C LEU A 458 1.64 3.42 26.57
N ASN A 459 2.38 3.15 27.66
CA ASN A 459 3.84 3.31 27.72
C ASN A 459 4.52 2.04 28.23
N LEU A 460 4.90 1.15 27.32
CA LEU A 460 5.55 -0.13 27.63
C LEU A 460 7.03 -0.03 27.33
N THR A 461 7.91 -0.16 28.33
CA THR A 461 9.35 0.15 28.19
C THR A 461 10.28 -1.05 28.41
N ALA A 462 9.74 -2.25 28.64
CA ALA A 462 10.45 -3.52 28.70
C ALA A 462 9.43 -4.68 28.62
N GLY A 463 9.90 -5.90 28.32
CA GLY A 463 9.06 -7.11 28.34
C GLY A 463 9.55 -8.19 27.39
N THR A 464 9.00 -9.40 27.49
CA THR A 464 9.16 -10.45 26.46
C THR A 464 8.29 -10.16 25.25
N GLU A 465 7.16 -9.51 25.45
CA GLU A 465 6.29 -8.95 24.42
C GLU A 465 5.69 -7.62 24.92
N GLY A 466 5.51 -6.64 24.05
CA GLY A 466 4.80 -5.41 24.43
C GLY A 466 3.30 -5.67 24.52
N VAL A 467 2.68 -5.91 23.37
CA VAL A 467 1.27 -6.31 23.24
C VAL A 467 1.20 -7.68 22.58
N TYR A 468 0.43 -8.60 23.16
CA TYR A 468 0.20 -9.93 22.59
C TYR A 468 -1.29 -10.29 22.53
N ILE A 469 -1.84 -10.35 21.32
CA ILE A 469 -3.23 -10.75 21.02
C ILE A 469 -3.23 -12.15 20.41
N GLN A 470 -3.95 -13.10 21.01
CA GLN A 470 -3.89 -14.52 20.62
C GLN A 470 -5.20 -15.29 20.81
N ASN A 471 -5.18 -16.56 20.37
CA ASN A 471 -6.19 -17.60 20.66
C ASN A 471 -7.62 -17.20 20.25
N GLY A 472 -7.81 -16.72 19.02
CA GLY A 472 -9.14 -16.46 18.47
C GLY A 472 -9.82 -15.19 18.97
N SER A 473 -9.06 -14.23 19.51
CA SER A 473 -9.61 -12.95 19.96
C SER A 473 -10.31 -12.20 18.81
N SER A 474 -11.52 -11.68 19.03
CA SER A 474 -12.34 -11.05 17.99
C SER A 474 -12.77 -9.60 18.27
N GLY A 475 -12.37 -9.05 19.42
CA GLY A 475 -12.73 -7.70 19.89
C GLY A 475 -11.93 -6.56 19.27
N SER A 476 -11.72 -5.46 20.01
CA SER A 476 -10.90 -4.32 19.56
C SER A 476 -9.82 -3.89 20.55
N PHE A 477 -8.64 -3.54 20.04
CA PHE A 477 -7.55 -2.94 20.79
C PHE A 477 -7.25 -1.54 20.21
N ASN A 478 -7.49 -0.49 21.00
CA ASN A 478 -7.39 0.89 20.52
C ASN A 478 -6.44 1.72 21.39
N VAL A 479 -5.46 2.34 20.75
CA VAL A 479 -4.54 3.33 21.31
C VAL A 479 -4.52 4.53 20.37
N THR A 480 -5.26 5.57 20.71
CA THR A 480 -5.52 6.71 19.80
C THR A 480 -4.63 7.93 20.08
N ASN A 481 -3.63 7.78 20.93
CA ASN A 481 -2.76 8.87 21.33
C ASN A 481 -1.35 8.64 20.83
N THR A 482 -0.89 9.52 19.96
CA THR A 482 0.42 9.48 19.32
C THR A 482 1.61 9.61 20.28
N SER A 483 1.37 10.06 21.53
CA SER A 483 2.38 10.10 22.59
C SER A 483 2.56 8.77 23.32
N SER A 484 1.79 7.73 22.96
CA SER A 484 1.98 6.36 23.46
C SER A 484 3.24 5.76 22.84
N ALA A 485 3.93 4.90 23.58
CA ALA A 485 5.18 4.29 23.14
C ALA A 485 5.30 2.83 23.60
N ILE A 486 5.71 1.96 22.68
CA ILE A 486 6.23 0.61 22.98
C ILE A 486 7.71 0.63 22.65
N GLN A 487 8.58 0.52 23.66
CA GLN A 487 10.02 0.64 23.49
C GLN A 487 10.81 -0.36 24.33
N ASN A 488 12.01 -0.71 23.87
CA ASN A 488 12.95 -1.59 24.59
C ASN A 488 12.36 -2.95 25.03
N ILE A 489 11.45 -3.49 24.23
CA ILE A 489 10.90 -4.84 24.43
C ILE A 489 11.95 -5.87 24.00
N ASN A 490 12.27 -6.81 24.89
CA ASN A 490 13.30 -7.85 24.68
C ASN A 490 12.89 -8.94 23.66
N GLY A 491 11.60 -9.12 23.42
CA GLY A 491 11.09 -9.96 22.34
C GLY A 491 10.22 -9.13 21.40
N ILE A 492 9.02 -9.57 21.04
CA ILE A 492 8.25 -8.86 20.00
C ILE A 492 7.49 -7.67 20.57
N SER A 493 7.67 -6.48 20.00
CA SER A 493 6.99 -5.26 20.48
C SER A 493 5.48 -5.36 20.34
N PHE A 494 4.97 -5.82 19.20
CA PHE A 494 3.55 -6.05 18.97
C PHE A 494 3.33 -7.37 18.22
N ARG A 495 2.62 -8.31 18.84
CA ARG A 495 2.29 -9.61 18.25
C ARG A 495 0.78 -9.82 18.20
N MET A 496 0.28 -10.26 17.05
CA MET A 496 -1.08 -10.78 16.90
C MET A 496 -1.03 -12.13 16.21
N ASN A 497 -1.63 -13.15 16.83
CA ASN A 497 -1.59 -14.53 16.35
C ASN A 497 -3.00 -15.15 16.28
N ASN A 498 -3.39 -15.67 15.10
CA ASN A 498 -4.63 -16.40 14.86
C ASN A 498 -5.86 -15.73 15.50
N SER A 499 -6.07 -14.46 15.20
CA SER A 499 -7.09 -13.61 15.82
C SER A 499 -7.75 -12.71 14.78
N THR A 500 -8.96 -12.26 15.06
CA THR A 500 -9.75 -11.39 14.16
C THR A 500 -9.99 -10.00 14.77
N SER A 501 -9.30 -9.67 15.87
CA SER A 501 -9.45 -8.38 16.55
C SER A 501 -9.12 -7.19 15.65
N ASN A 502 -9.92 -6.14 15.76
CA ASN A 502 -9.58 -4.85 15.17
C ASN A 502 -8.51 -4.15 16.01
N VAL A 503 -7.48 -3.62 15.38
CA VAL A 503 -6.37 -2.94 16.03
C VAL A 503 -6.24 -1.54 15.47
N ASN A 504 -6.24 -0.53 16.33
CA ASN A 504 -5.86 0.83 15.98
C ASN A 504 -4.76 1.30 16.94
N TYR A 505 -3.53 1.44 16.44
CA TYR A 505 -2.39 1.87 17.24
C TYR A 505 -1.67 3.08 16.63
N ASP A 506 -1.86 4.25 17.25
CA ASP A 506 -1.31 5.53 16.79
C ASP A 506 0.03 5.88 17.47
N GLY A 507 0.42 5.11 18.49
CA GLY A 507 1.65 5.33 19.25
C GLY A 507 2.93 4.98 18.48
N SER A 508 4.09 5.38 19.01
CA SER A 508 5.37 4.94 18.45
C SER A 508 5.74 3.53 18.92
N ILE A 509 6.53 2.83 18.12
CA ILE A 509 7.20 1.59 18.47
C ILE A 509 8.69 1.79 18.21
N THR A 510 9.52 1.63 19.23
CA THR A 510 10.98 1.63 19.12
C THR A 510 11.53 0.30 19.59
N HIS A 511 11.79 -0.59 18.65
CA HIS A 511 12.28 -1.94 18.95
C HIS A 511 13.81 -1.99 18.83
N SER A 512 14.51 -2.30 19.91
CA SER A 512 15.98 -2.23 19.97
C SER A 512 16.65 -3.56 20.28
N THR A 513 15.90 -4.67 20.28
CA THR A 513 16.44 -5.98 20.65
C THR A 513 16.82 -6.81 19.42
N PRO A 514 18.12 -7.17 19.26
CA PRO A 514 18.55 -7.95 18.11
C PRO A 514 17.86 -9.33 18.05
N GLY A 515 17.52 -9.78 16.84
CA GLY A 515 16.94 -11.10 16.59
C GLY A 515 15.42 -11.21 16.79
N SER A 516 14.73 -10.16 17.24
CA SER A 516 13.27 -10.14 17.37
C SER A 516 12.59 -9.16 16.41
N THR A 517 11.34 -9.47 16.06
CA THR A 517 10.51 -8.67 15.15
C THR A 517 9.88 -7.49 15.89
N GLY A 518 9.74 -6.34 15.23
CA GLY A 518 8.99 -5.21 15.79
C GLY A 518 7.48 -5.50 15.85
N ILE A 519 6.86 -5.68 14.69
CA ILE A 519 5.44 -6.00 14.53
C ILE A 519 5.32 -7.37 13.84
N GLU A 520 4.65 -8.31 14.48
CA GLU A 520 4.41 -9.66 13.96
C GLU A 520 2.90 -9.94 13.90
N LEU A 521 2.37 -10.12 12.69
CA LEU A 521 0.96 -10.44 12.44
C LEU A 521 0.86 -11.79 11.73
N ILE A 522 0.42 -12.82 12.44
CA ILE A 522 0.32 -14.21 11.94
C ILE A 522 -1.14 -14.66 12.04
N GLY A 523 -1.80 -15.04 10.95
CA GLY A 523 -3.21 -15.44 11.01
C GLY A 523 -4.13 -14.31 11.50
N ALA A 524 -3.67 -13.06 11.39
CA ALA A 524 -4.37 -11.87 11.90
C ALA A 524 -5.30 -11.34 10.81
N THR A 525 -6.60 -11.40 11.02
CA THR A 525 -7.60 -11.13 9.97
C THR A 525 -8.53 -9.95 10.28
N GLY A 526 -8.32 -9.20 11.38
CA GLY A 526 -9.12 -8.00 11.68
C GLY A 526 -8.74 -6.79 10.81
N VAL A 527 -9.38 -5.64 11.03
CA VAL A 527 -8.91 -4.35 10.48
C VAL A 527 -7.79 -3.84 11.37
N ILE A 528 -6.59 -3.71 10.81
CA ILE A 528 -5.37 -3.44 11.59
C ILE A 528 -4.73 -2.17 11.04
N SER A 529 -4.69 -1.12 11.86
CA SER A 529 -4.04 0.16 11.56
C SER A 529 -2.85 0.41 12.47
N PHE A 530 -1.73 0.82 11.87
CA PHE A 530 -0.57 1.38 12.55
C PHE A 530 -0.26 2.76 11.96
N ASP A 531 -0.42 3.80 12.78
CA ASP A 531 -0.34 5.20 12.34
C ASP A 531 0.83 5.98 12.97
N GLY A 532 1.52 5.42 13.97
CA GLY A 532 2.69 6.03 14.60
C GLY A 532 4.04 5.64 13.97
N ASN A 533 5.15 6.12 14.56
CA ASN A 533 6.51 5.84 14.07
C ASN A 533 6.98 4.43 14.47
N LEU A 534 7.60 3.68 13.56
CA LEU A 534 8.22 2.37 13.83
C LEU A 534 9.73 2.44 13.61
N GLN A 535 10.47 2.61 14.69
CA GLN A 535 11.93 2.56 14.64
C GLN A 535 12.41 1.19 15.10
N ILE A 536 13.28 0.57 14.30
CA ILE A 536 13.84 -0.75 14.55
C ILE A 536 15.37 -0.63 14.56
N GLY A 537 15.96 -0.91 15.72
CA GLY A 537 17.38 -0.68 15.99
C GLY A 537 17.67 0.75 16.45
N THR A 538 18.85 0.90 17.07
CA THR A 538 19.41 2.17 17.52
C THR A 538 20.87 2.25 17.08
N VAL A 539 21.40 3.47 16.95
CA VAL A 539 22.82 3.72 16.67
C VAL A 539 23.70 2.92 17.64
N GLY A 540 24.32 1.83 17.16
CA GLY A 540 25.22 0.96 17.94
C GLY A 540 24.68 -0.42 18.37
N SER A 541 23.46 -0.82 17.99
CA SER A 541 22.93 -2.18 18.20
C SER A 541 22.27 -2.69 16.90
N PRO A 542 23.03 -3.38 16.01
CA PRO A 542 22.51 -3.81 14.72
C PRO A 542 21.42 -4.86 14.85
N MET A 543 20.47 -4.83 13.92
CA MET A 543 19.25 -5.65 13.94
C MET A 543 19.32 -6.69 12.84
N THR A 544 19.15 -7.96 13.18
CA THR A 544 19.18 -9.08 12.22
C THR A 544 17.79 -9.60 11.84
N SER A 545 16.72 -9.00 12.37
CA SER A 545 15.35 -9.49 12.21
C SER A 545 14.51 -8.55 11.34
N THR A 546 13.18 -8.70 11.37
CA THR A 546 12.23 -7.97 10.52
C THR A 546 11.53 -6.86 11.30
N ALA A 547 11.33 -5.69 10.69
CA ALA A 547 10.54 -4.62 11.30
C ALA A 547 9.05 -4.97 11.33
N VAL A 548 8.47 -5.31 10.19
CA VAL A 548 7.08 -5.73 10.04
C VAL A 548 7.02 -7.08 9.33
N PHE A 549 6.57 -8.12 10.04
CA PHE A 549 6.40 -9.46 9.50
C PHE A 549 4.90 -9.81 9.43
N LEU A 550 4.43 -10.10 8.21
CA LEU A 550 3.04 -10.44 7.92
C LEU A 550 2.95 -11.86 7.38
N SER A 551 2.14 -12.72 7.98
CA SER A 551 1.92 -14.08 7.48
C SER A 551 0.49 -14.57 7.67
N ALA A 552 -0.05 -15.27 6.67
CA ALA A 552 -1.37 -15.92 6.72
C ALA A 552 -2.55 -15.01 7.13
N THR A 553 -2.52 -13.71 6.83
CA THR A 553 -3.48 -12.71 7.35
C THR A 553 -4.86 -12.73 6.65
N GLY A 554 -5.09 -13.62 5.69
CA GLY A 554 -6.38 -13.87 5.04
C GLY A 554 -6.84 -12.79 4.05
N ASN A 555 -7.56 -13.16 2.98
CA ASN A 555 -7.82 -12.30 1.81
C ASN A 555 -8.85 -11.15 1.99
N VAL A 556 -9.40 -10.94 3.18
CA VAL A 556 -10.66 -10.17 3.33
C VAL A 556 -10.47 -8.78 3.95
N ASN A 557 -9.41 -8.51 4.73
CA ASN A 557 -9.31 -7.30 5.55
C ASN A 557 -7.97 -6.55 5.39
N ALA A 558 -8.04 -5.23 5.51
CA ALA A 558 -6.96 -4.28 5.25
C ALA A 558 -6.01 -4.18 6.45
N ILE A 559 -4.74 -4.53 6.22
CA ILE A 559 -3.64 -3.99 7.01
C ILE A 559 -3.36 -2.62 6.42
N THR A 560 -3.56 -1.58 7.21
CA THR A 560 -3.36 -0.19 6.81
C THR A 560 -2.20 0.38 7.59
N PHE A 561 -1.22 0.86 6.85
CA PHE A 561 -0.22 1.77 7.39
C PHE A 561 -0.66 3.20 7.03
N GLY A 562 -0.50 4.16 7.94
CA GLY A 562 -0.77 5.58 7.66
C GLY A 562 0.49 6.44 7.57
N ASN A 563 0.98 6.98 8.69
CA ASN A 563 2.23 7.75 8.72
C ASN A 563 3.39 6.95 9.34
N LEU A 564 3.44 5.66 9.03
CA LEU A 564 4.50 4.77 9.50
C LEU A 564 5.84 5.18 8.87
N ASN A 565 6.77 5.67 9.69
CA ASN A 565 8.18 5.77 9.33
C ASN A 565 8.87 4.49 9.80
N VAL A 566 9.35 3.66 8.89
CA VAL A 566 10.08 2.42 9.20
C VAL A 566 11.57 2.70 9.04
N ILE A 567 12.27 2.90 10.16
CA ILE A 567 13.72 3.11 10.14
C ILE A 567 14.38 1.84 10.65
N THR A 568 15.22 1.23 9.82
CA THR A 568 15.96 0.00 10.17
C THR A 568 17.48 0.25 10.13
N GLY A 569 18.24 -0.53 10.90
CA GLY A 569 19.69 -0.67 10.70
C GLY A 569 20.56 0.58 10.93
N ILE A 570 20.16 1.48 11.83
CA ILE A 570 20.93 2.71 12.13
C ILE A 570 22.33 2.34 12.68
N GLY A 571 23.36 2.34 11.83
CA GLY A 571 24.79 2.26 12.20
C GLY A 571 25.50 0.94 11.85
N GLY A 572 26.06 0.84 10.64
CA GLY A 572 27.25 0.06 10.26
C GLY A 572 27.30 -1.46 10.55
N GLY A 573 26.17 -2.10 10.90
CA GLY A 573 26.09 -3.55 11.14
C GLY A 573 24.97 -4.21 10.33
N SER A 574 24.58 -5.45 10.69
CA SER A 574 23.44 -6.13 10.05
C SER A 574 22.17 -5.26 10.12
N GLY A 575 21.58 -5.03 8.94
CA GLY A 575 20.33 -4.32 8.74
C GLY A 575 19.13 -5.27 8.79
N ALA A 576 17.98 -4.73 9.17
CA ALA A 576 16.71 -5.45 9.26
C ALA A 576 15.89 -5.27 7.98
N ARG A 577 15.11 -6.30 7.60
CA ARG A 577 14.10 -6.16 6.54
C ARG A 577 12.99 -5.26 7.06
N ALA A 578 12.57 -4.24 6.30
CA ALA A 578 11.53 -3.31 6.74
C ALA A 578 10.13 -3.90 6.62
N LEU A 579 9.82 -4.54 5.50
CA LEU A 579 8.50 -5.10 5.28
C LEU A 579 8.63 -6.49 4.66
N VAL A 580 8.15 -7.47 5.41
CA VAL A 580 8.11 -8.87 5.00
C VAL A 580 6.69 -9.34 5.02
N SER A 581 6.29 -9.97 3.93
CA SER A 581 4.97 -10.55 3.83
C SER A 581 5.03 -11.89 3.11
N GLU A 582 4.52 -12.93 3.75
CA GLU A 582 4.49 -14.29 3.22
C GLU A 582 3.07 -14.84 3.33
N THR A 583 2.39 -15.02 2.20
CA THR A 583 1.01 -15.55 2.18
C THR A 583 0.03 -14.67 2.96
N SER A 584 0.01 -13.36 2.67
CA SER A 584 -0.88 -12.41 3.36
C SER A 584 -2.08 -12.02 2.51
N GLY A 585 -3.07 -11.41 3.15
CA GLY A 585 -4.24 -10.81 2.50
C GLY A 585 -3.92 -9.59 1.64
N LEU A 586 -4.75 -8.55 1.78
CA LEU A 586 -4.59 -7.27 1.10
C LEU A 586 -3.86 -6.26 1.99
N ILE A 587 -2.65 -5.87 1.60
CA ILE A 587 -1.88 -4.77 2.24
C ILE A 587 -2.29 -3.45 1.57
N SER A 588 -2.58 -2.42 2.37
CA SER A 588 -3.14 -1.15 1.90
C SER A 588 -2.61 0.05 2.67
N GLY A 589 -2.97 1.25 2.22
CA GLY A 589 -2.64 2.49 2.91
C GLY A 589 -1.40 3.17 2.38
N THR A 590 -0.86 4.08 3.19
CA THR A 590 0.34 4.87 2.87
C THR A 590 1.42 4.55 3.89
N ILE A 591 2.67 4.39 3.47
CA ILE A 591 3.83 4.33 4.36
C ILE A 591 4.59 5.64 4.12
N ALA A 592 4.79 6.43 5.18
CA ALA A 592 5.41 7.74 5.07
C ALA A 592 6.87 7.63 4.62
N SER A 593 7.63 6.71 5.21
CA SER A 593 8.97 6.39 4.75
C SER A 593 9.37 4.98 5.14
N ILE A 594 10.18 4.35 4.29
CA ILE A 594 10.97 3.18 4.63
C ILE A 594 12.44 3.52 4.44
N ASP A 595 13.23 3.36 5.49
CA ASP A 595 14.67 3.57 5.51
C ASP A 595 15.35 2.25 5.92
N CYS A 596 16.00 1.63 4.96
CA CYS A 596 16.75 0.39 5.08
C CYS A 596 18.24 0.60 4.87
N ASN A 597 18.87 1.35 5.77
CA ASN A 597 20.33 1.47 5.77
C ASN A 597 20.96 0.28 6.53
N GLY A 598 22.05 -0.27 6.01
CA GLY A 598 22.82 -1.34 6.67
C GLY A 598 22.78 -2.70 5.97
N ASN A 599 23.56 -3.67 6.48
CA ASN A 599 23.81 -4.97 5.86
C ASN A 599 22.63 -5.95 5.98
N LEU A 600 21.71 -5.99 5.02
CA LEU A 600 20.75 -7.10 4.94
C LEU A 600 21.56 -8.39 4.63
N GLY A 601 21.22 -9.56 5.18
CA GLY A 601 21.97 -10.78 4.83
C GLY A 601 21.95 -11.10 3.32
N VAL A 602 22.73 -12.09 2.87
CA VAL A 602 22.68 -12.57 1.47
C VAL A 602 21.23 -12.89 1.06
N ASP A 603 20.83 -12.42 -0.13
CA ASP A 603 19.50 -12.60 -0.74
C ASP A 603 18.29 -11.94 0.00
N ASN A 604 18.51 -11.05 0.98
CA ASN A 604 17.40 -10.32 1.61
C ASN A 604 17.09 -8.99 0.90
N HIS A 605 15.83 -8.57 0.91
CA HIS A 605 15.43 -7.25 0.43
C HIS A 605 14.77 -6.41 1.52
N CYS A 606 14.94 -5.08 1.45
CA CYS A 606 14.30 -4.13 2.35
C CYS A 606 12.77 -4.34 2.40
N ILE A 607 12.17 -4.50 1.22
CA ILE A 607 10.79 -4.92 1.02
C ILE A 607 10.84 -6.29 0.33
N ASP A 608 10.35 -7.34 0.97
CA ASP A 608 10.18 -8.64 0.31
C ASP A 608 8.80 -9.22 0.62
N ILE A 609 8.00 -9.32 -0.44
CA ILE A 609 6.58 -9.63 -0.38
C ILE A 609 6.30 -10.78 -1.35
N SER A 610 5.80 -11.89 -0.80
CA SER A 610 5.49 -13.10 -1.54
C SER A 610 4.08 -13.61 -1.27
N ASN A 611 3.40 -14.05 -2.34
CA ASN A 611 2.07 -14.66 -2.30
C ASN A 611 1.02 -13.77 -1.59
N SER A 612 1.05 -12.46 -1.86
CA SER A 612 0.25 -11.44 -1.16
C SER A 612 -0.42 -10.47 -2.13
N GLY A 613 -1.54 -9.87 -1.72
CA GLY A 613 -2.24 -8.86 -2.50
C GLY A 613 -1.99 -7.44 -2.00
N PHE A 614 -2.03 -6.46 -2.90
CA PHE A 614 -2.04 -5.04 -2.57
C PHE A 614 -3.39 -4.42 -2.91
N ASN A 615 -3.91 -3.58 -2.03
CA ASN A 615 -5.00 -2.67 -2.32
C ASN A 615 -4.48 -1.23 -2.27
N ASN A 616 -3.79 -0.82 -3.34
CA ASN A 616 -3.15 0.50 -3.48
C ASN A 616 -2.21 0.85 -2.33
N LEU A 617 -1.22 -0.01 -2.05
CA LEU A 617 -0.17 0.32 -1.09
C LEU A 617 0.73 1.40 -1.71
N THR A 618 0.88 2.52 -1.00
CA THR A 618 1.75 3.62 -1.41
C THR A 618 2.89 3.78 -0.40
N ILE A 619 4.13 3.86 -0.86
CA ILE A 619 5.31 4.18 -0.06
C ILE A 619 5.79 5.53 -0.57
N ASN A 620 5.66 6.58 0.25
CA ASN A 620 5.99 7.94 -0.18
C ASN A 620 7.50 8.13 -0.40
N TYR A 621 8.31 7.48 0.42
CA TYR A 621 9.76 7.58 0.37
C TYR A 621 10.41 6.24 0.71
N LEU A 622 11.29 5.76 -0.16
CA LEU A 622 12.11 4.57 0.07
C LEU A 622 13.60 4.95 0.00
N LEU A 623 14.34 4.67 1.06
CA LEU A 623 15.80 4.67 1.06
C LEU A 623 16.26 3.24 1.35
N SER A 624 17.10 2.70 0.48
CA SER A 624 17.74 1.39 0.67
C SER A 624 19.19 1.58 0.29
N ASP A 625 20.01 1.88 1.29
CA ASP A 625 21.41 2.20 1.08
C ASP A 625 22.28 1.10 1.66
N HIS A 626 22.85 0.31 0.75
CA HIS A 626 23.67 -0.86 1.05
C HIS A 626 25.09 -0.71 0.48
N ASP A 627 25.64 0.51 0.50
CA ASP A 627 26.94 0.84 -0.11
C ASP A 627 28.18 0.52 0.75
N ASP A 628 28.02 -0.10 1.93
CA ASP A 628 29.16 -0.45 2.79
C ASP A 628 29.78 -1.83 2.45
N VAL A 629 31.08 -1.98 2.74
CA VAL A 629 31.83 -3.21 2.45
C VAL A 629 31.36 -4.34 3.36
N GLY A 630 30.52 -5.24 2.83
CA GLY A 630 30.05 -6.43 3.54
C GLY A 630 28.54 -6.65 3.44
N GLU A 631 27.82 -5.67 2.86
CA GLU A 631 26.37 -5.66 2.71
C GLU A 631 25.93 -6.60 1.60
N ASN A 632 24.87 -7.38 1.82
CA ASN A 632 24.28 -8.22 0.78
C ASN A 632 22.78 -7.89 0.64
N GLY A 633 22.16 -8.11 -0.51
CA GLY A 633 20.71 -7.90 -0.67
C GLY A 633 20.31 -6.77 -1.61
N GLY A 634 19.00 -6.49 -1.64
CA GLY A 634 18.38 -5.53 -2.56
C GLY A 634 17.28 -4.68 -1.90
N ALA A 635 16.60 -3.86 -2.70
CA ALA A 635 15.59 -2.95 -2.18
C ALA A 635 14.20 -3.59 -2.18
N ILE A 636 13.79 -4.18 -3.30
CA ILE A 636 12.42 -4.64 -3.52
C ILE A 636 12.43 -6.03 -4.13
N GLN A 637 11.72 -6.96 -3.49
CA GLN A 637 11.39 -8.27 -4.04
C GLN A 637 9.88 -8.51 -3.98
N LEU A 638 9.30 -8.82 -5.14
CA LEU A 638 7.89 -9.18 -5.27
C LEU A 638 7.76 -10.54 -5.95
N THR A 639 7.10 -11.51 -5.32
CA THR A 639 6.86 -12.83 -5.93
C THR A 639 5.40 -13.22 -5.79
N ASN A 640 4.72 -13.56 -6.89
CA ASN A 640 3.30 -13.97 -6.89
C ASN A 640 2.40 -12.94 -6.18
N THR A 641 2.57 -11.66 -6.51
CA THR A 641 1.79 -10.57 -5.91
C THR A 641 0.68 -10.10 -6.83
N THR A 642 -0.39 -9.53 -6.26
CA THR A 642 -1.51 -8.97 -7.03
C THR A 642 -1.81 -7.53 -6.60
N GLY A 643 -2.55 -6.77 -7.41
CA GLY A 643 -2.89 -5.38 -7.09
C GLY A 643 -1.76 -4.40 -7.37
N ILE A 644 -1.77 -3.24 -6.72
CA ILE A 644 -0.87 -2.10 -7.02
C ILE A 644 0.01 -1.76 -5.82
N LEU A 645 1.33 -1.79 -6.03
CA LEU A 645 2.35 -1.18 -5.15
C LEU A 645 2.91 0.06 -5.84
N SER A 646 2.92 1.21 -5.15
CA SER A 646 3.50 2.46 -5.64
C SER A 646 4.58 2.98 -4.69
N ILE A 647 5.75 3.32 -5.23
CA ILE A 647 6.83 4.02 -4.54
C ILE A 647 6.98 5.38 -5.19
N LEU A 648 6.70 6.45 -4.45
CA LEU A 648 6.58 7.79 -5.03
C LEU A 648 7.92 8.51 -5.17
N ASP A 649 8.85 8.28 -4.24
CA ASP A 649 10.19 8.84 -4.31
C ASP A 649 11.25 7.95 -3.66
N PHE A 650 12.48 8.10 -4.13
CA PHE A 650 13.69 7.49 -3.56
C PHE A 650 14.93 8.27 -4.02
N PRO A 651 15.91 8.54 -3.13
CA PRO A 651 17.17 9.16 -3.55
C PRO A 651 18.19 8.12 -4.02
N ARG A 652 18.21 6.94 -3.40
CA ARG A 652 19.23 5.91 -3.61
C ARG A 652 18.68 4.54 -3.26
N LEU A 653 18.76 3.61 -4.20
CA LEU A 653 18.53 2.18 -4.01
C LEU A 653 19.82 1.47 -4.41
N THR A 654 20.60 1.02 -3.43
CA THR A 654 21.81 0.26 -3.67
C THR A 654 21.77 -1.11 -3.03
N GLY A 655 22.67 -1.99 -3.47
CA GLY A 655 22.70 -3.38 -3.05
C GLY A 655 23.88 -4.12 -3.64
N ARG A 656 24.27 -5.20 -2.97
CA ARG A 656 25.39 -6.04 -3.34
C ARG A 656 24.97 -7.49 -3.30
N PHE A 657 25.31 -8.26 -4.33
CA PHE A 657 24.91 -9.66 -4.53
C PHE A 657 23.39 -9.95 -4.58
N GLY A 658 22.51 -8.97 -4.36
CA GLY A 658 21.05 -9.04 -4.56
C GLY A 658 20.59 -8.22 -5.77
N ASN A 659 19.47 -8.60 -6.37
CA ASN A 659 18.83 -7.76 -7.39
C ASN A 659 18.23 -6.54 -6.68
N ILE A 660 18.36 -5.33 -7.22
CA ILE A 660 17.85 -4.16 -6.48
C ILE A 660 16.33 -4.11 -6.53
N ILE A 661 15.78 -4.29 -7.73
CA ILE A 661 14.35 -4.41 -7.96
C ILE A 661 14.11 -5.74 -8.66
N GLU A 662 13.55 -6.68 -7.93
CA GLU A 662 13.16 -8.01 -8.40
C GLU A 662 11.65 -8.18 -8.31
N ALA A 663 10.99 -8.49 -9.42
CA ALA A 663 9.56 -8.79 -9.41
C ALA A 663 9.22 -9.92 -10.38
N ALA A 664 8.53 -10.95 -9.88
CA ALA A 664 8.10 -12.11 -10.65
C ALA A 664 6.62 -12.44 -10.36
N ASN A 665 5.83 -12.59 -11.42
CA ASN A 665 4.37 -12.85 -11.32
C ASN A 665 3.68 -11.82 -10.42
N PHE A 666 3.80 -10.54 -10.77
CA PHE A 666 3.33 -9.43 -9.96
C PHE A 666 2.18 -8.69 -10.64
N GLY A 667 1.40 -7.94 -9.87
CA GLY A 667 0.35 -7.05 -10.39
C GLY A 667 0.94 -5.83 -11.08
N THR A 668 0.83 -4.67 -10.43
CA THR A 668 1.40 -3.41 -10.92
C THR A 668 2.43 -2.88 -9.92
N LEU A 669 3.63 -2.60 -10.41
CA LEU A 669 4.69 -1.91 -9.67
C LEU A 669 4.91 -0.52 -10.27
N ASN A 670 4.55 0.52 -9.52
CA ASN A 670 4.85 1.90 -9.87
C ASN A 670 6.03 2.39 -9.03
N ILE A 671 7.05 2.92 -9.68
CA ILE A 671 8.20 3.55 -9.03
C ILE A 671 8.44 4.88 -9.74
N SER A 672 8.35 5.98 -8.99
CA SER A 672 8.73 7.30 -9.47
C SER A 672 9.80 7.90 -8.55
N THR A 673 10.52 8.90 -9.05
CA THR A 673 11.42 9.72 -8.25
C THR A 673 11.33 11.17 -8.69
N THR A 674 11.33 12.09 -7.72
CA THR A 674 11.48 13.53 -7.96
C THR A 674 12.91 14.00 -7.74
N THR A 675 13.73 13.17 -7.07
CA THR A 675 15.12 13.49 -6.67
C THR A 675 16.20 13.02 -7.62
N ASN A 676 15.86 12.53 -8.83
CA ASN A 676 16.79 11.80 -9.72
C ASN A 676 17.43 10.59 -9.02
N GLY A 677 16.60 9.75 -8.38
CA GLY A 677 17.05 8.58 -7.63
C GLY A 677 18.03 7.69 -8.41
N THR A 678 19.09 7.22 -7.75
CA THR A 678 20.07 6.32 -8.35
C THR A 678 19.80 4.88 -7.95
N ILE A 679 19.83 3.96 -8.92
CA ILE A 679 19.78 2.52 -8.67
C ILE A 679 21.17 1.95 -8.93
N ALA A 680 21.81 1.38 -7.92
CA ALA A 680 23.12 0.77 -8.10
C ALA A 680 23.16 -0.68 -7.60
N SER A 681 23.69 -1.59 -8.41
CA SER A 681 23.93 -2.97 -8.00
C SER A 681 25.39 -3.32 -8.19
N THR A 682 25.94 -4.06 -7.23
CA THR A 682 27.18 -4.79 -7.43
C THR A 682 26.88 -6.28 -7.47
N ALA A 683 27.38 -6.98 -8.49
CA ALA A 683 27.21 -8.40 -8.77
C ALA A 683 25.84 -8.88 -9.31
N ARG A 684 24.76 -8.09 -9.28
CA ARG A 684 23.42 -8.51 -9.74
C ARG A 684 22.68 -7.43 -10.56
N SER A 685 21.43 -7.69 -10.92
CA SER A 685 20.64 -6.78 -11.76
C SER A 685 20.16 -5.57 -10.97
N ALA A 686 20.18 -4.39 -11.60
CA ALA A 686 19.47 -3.23 -11.07
C ALA A 686 17.96 -3.43 -11.15
N ILE A 687 17.48 -3.95 -12.28
CA ILE A 687 16.06 -4.19 -12.54
C ILE A 687 15.91 -5.58 -13.17
N ASN A 688 15.13 -6.45 -12.53
CA ASN A 688 14.81 -7.79 -13.00
C ASN A 688 13.30 -8.05 -12.85
N LEU A 689 12.56 -7.89 -13.95
CA LEU A 689 11.09 -7.94 -13.95
C LEU A 689 10.60 -9.03 -14.91
N THR A 690 9.71 -9.89 -14.39
CA THR A 690 9.08 -10.98 -15.14
C THR A 690 7.58 -11.06 -14.83
N ASN A 691 6.74 -11.14 -15.87
CA ASN A 691 5.29 -11.39 -15.75
C ASN A 691 4.54 -10.37 -14.84
N GLY A 692 4.43 -9.11 -15.26
CA GLY A 692 3.67 -8.08 -14.53
C GLY A 692 3.73 -6.70 -15.19
N THR A 693 2.93 -5.75 -14.73
CA THR A 693 2.92 -4.36 -15.26
C THR A 693 3.85 -3.47 -14.44
N ALA A 694 4.83 -2.84 -15.07
CA ALA A 694 5.81 -1.99 -14.38
C ALA A 694 5.85 -0.58 -14.96
N ASN A 695 5.77 0.42 -14.09
CA ASN A 695 5.92 1.83 -14.41
C ASN A 695 7.07 2.41 -13.59
N ILE A 696 8.30 2.36 -14.11
CA ILE A 696 9.51 2.76 -13.39
C ILE A 696 10.11 3.99 -14.04
N THR A 697 10.19 5.08 -13.28
CA THR A 697 10.96 6.28 -13.60
C THR A 697 12.07 6.44 -12.57
N THR A 698 13.32 6.49 -13.02
CA THR A 698 14.52 6.60 -12.17
C THR A 698 15.53 7.57 -12.78
N GLY A 699 16.48 8.06 -11.99
CA GLY A 699 17.62 8.86 -12.47
C GLY A 699 18.65 7.97 -13.19
N ALA A 700 19.79 7.74 -12.53
CA ALA A 700 20.90 6.96 -13.08
C ALA A 700 20.85 5.48 -12.65
N ILE A 701 21.43 4.59 -13.46
CA ILE A 701 21.63 3.18 -13.13
C ILE A 701 23.12 2.84 -13.21
N GLY A 702 23.66 2.23 -12.15
CA GLY A 702 25.04 1.71 -12.11
C GLY A 702 25.05 0.23 -11.75
N VAL A 703 25.44 -0.64 -12.67
CA VAL A 703 25.59 -2.08 -12.41
C VAL A 703 27.04 -2.49 -12.64
N PHE A 704 27.68 -3.02 -11.61
CA PHE A 704 29.07 -3.45 -11.67
C PHE A 704 29.18 -4.96 -11.45
N ASP A 705 29.78 -5.65 -12.41
CA ASP A 705 30.10 -7.08 -12.42
C ASP A 705 28.86 -7.98 -12.27
N ALA A 706 27.75 -7.67 -12.95
CA ALA A 706 26.55 -8.51 -12.85
C ALA A 706 26.79 -9.94 -13.36
N ILE A 707 26.37 -10.95 -12.59
CA ILE A 707 26.51 -12.38 -12.92
C ILE A 707 25.38 -12.94 -13.79
N GLY A 708 24.35 -12.14 -14.09
CA GLY A 708 23.18 -12.53 -14.88
C GLY A 708 22.83 -11.45 -15.89
N TYR A 709 21.95 -10.53 -15.49
CA TYR A 709 21.53 -9.38 -16.30
C TYR A 709 21.94 -8.07 -15.64
N GLY A 710 22.13 -7.00 -16.42
CA GLY A 710 22.11 -5.65 -15.86
C GLY A 710 20.68 -5.16 -15.66
N ILE A 711 19.90 -5.22 -16.74
CA ILE A 711 18.46 -4.92 -16.78
C ILE A 711 17.76 -6.06 -17.53
N ARG A 712 16.75 -6.69 -16.91
CA ARG A 712 15.87 -7.68 -17.54
C ARG A 712 14.43 -7.25 -17.44
N LEU A 713 13.78 -7.14 -18.60
CA LEU A 713 12.38 -6.83 -18.78
C LEU A 713 11.74 -7.93 -19.61
N GLU A 714 10.93 -8.78 -19.00
CA GLU A 714 10.40 -9.95 -19.70
C GLU A 714 8.91 -10.19 -19.42
N ASN A 715 8.14 -10.47 -20.47
CA ASN A 715 6.71 -10.73 -20.41
C ASN A 715 5.95 -9.62 -19.64
N LEU A 716 6.29 -8.36 -19.91
CA LEU A 716 5.64 -7.24 -19.23
C LEU A 716 4.16 -7.13 -19.62
N GLY A 717 3.34 -6.68 -18.68
CA GLY A 717 1.92 -6.44 -18.91
C GLY A 717 1.65 -5.19 -19.76
N PRO A 718 0.40 -5.01 -20.24
CA PRO A 718 -0.01 -3.82 -20.96
C PRO A 718 0.29 -2.53 -20.19
N SER A 719 0.51 -1.45 -20.93
CA SER A 719 0.81 -0.11 -20.41
C SER A 719 2.09 0.03 -19.56
N SER A 720 2.99 -0.97 -19.54
CA SER A 720 4.27 -0.85 -18.84
C SER A 720 5.13 0.29 -19.41
N ASN A 721 5.68 1.13 -18.54
CA ASN A 721 6.51 2.28 -18.90
C ASN A 721 7.82 2.29 -18.10
N ILE A 722 8.94 2.00 -18.75
CA ILE A 722 10.28 2.09 -18.16
C ILE A 722 10.98 3.31 -18.72
N ASN A 723 11.26 4.30 -17.87
CA ASN A 723 11.86 5.57 -18.25
C ASN A 723 13.09 5.87 -17.39
N ILE A 724 14.27 5.71 -17.97
CA ILE A 724 15.56 5.99 -17.35
C ILE A 724 16.20 7.13 -18.15
N PRO A 725 15.90 8.41 -17.85
CA PRO A 725 16.44 9.55 -18.59
C PRO A 725 17.97 9.69 -18.47
N ALA A 726 18.57 9.41 -17.32
CA ALA A 726 19.99 9.70 -17.07
C ALA A 726 20.94 8.54 -17.45
N GLN A 727 22.20 8.64 -17.02
CA GLN A 727 23.27 7.71 -17.36
C GLN A 727 22.99 6.27 -16.88
N VAL A 728 23.33 5.30 -17.73
CA VAL A 728 23.27 3.86 -17.44
C VAL A 728 24.64 3.25 -17.68
N ASP A 729 25.32 2.84 -16.62
CA ASP A 729 26.60 2.12 -16.69
C ASP A 729 26.38 0.67 -16.28
N ILE A 730 26.75 -0.28 -17.14
CA ILE A 730 26.60 -1.72 -16.88
C ILE A 730 27.90 -2.44 -17.24
N SER A 731 28.49 -3.17 -16.28
CA SER A 731 29.56 -4.16 -16.51
C SER A 731 29.11 -5.57 -16.08
N MET A 732 29.59 -6.57 -16.81
CA MET A 732 29.23 -7.99 -16.65
C MET A 732 30.40 -8.81 -16.10
N ALA A 733 30.09 -9.68 -15.13
CA ALA A 733 31.00 -10.70 -14.62
C ALA A 733 31.10 -11.92 -15.57
N ALA A 734 32.01 -12.84 -15.28
CA ALA A 734 32.12 -14.09 -16.04
C ALA A 734 30.84 -14.94 -15.89
N GLY A 735 30.37 -15.51 -17.01
CA GLY A 735 29.14 -16.34 -17.03
C GLY A 735 27.83 -15.55 -17.11
N ALA A 736 27.88 -14.22 -17.17
CA ALA A 736 26.70 -13.39 -17.33
C ALA A 736 25.97 -13.64 -18.67
N SER A 737 24.67 -13.36 -18.67
CA SER A 737 23.80 -13.41 -19.85
C SER A 737 23.87 -12.07 -20.59
N GLU A 738 22.78 -11.32 -20.72
CA GLU A 738 22.72 -10.04 -21.44
C GLU A 738 22.84 -8.81 -20.52
N ASN A 739 23.50 -7.73 -20.98
CA ASN A 739 23.50 -6.47 -20.21
C ASN A 739 22.08 -5.90 -20.11
N ILE A 740 21.38 -5.79 -21.24
CA ILE A 740 19.98 -5.36 -21.30
C ILE A 740 19.17 -6.38 -22.12
N LEU A 741 18.16 -6.98 -21.49
CA LEU A 741 17.17 -7.85 -22.12
C LEU A 741 15.78 -7.19 -22.12
N VAL A 742 15.17 -7.10 -23.29
CA VAL A 742 13.74 -6.77 -23.48
C VAL A 742 13.09 -7.92 -24.24
N ASN A 743 12.27 -8.70 -23.55
CA ASN A 743 11.65 -9.90 -24.10
C ASN A 743 10.12 -9.89 -23.97
N ASN A 744 9.41 -10.09 -25.08
CA ASN A 744 7.95 -10.25 -25.13
C ASN A 744 7.17 -9.13 -24.43
N CYS A 745 7.46 -7.87 -24.82
CA CYS A 745 6.81 -6.68 -24.28
C CYS A 745 5.71 -6.19 -25.25
N PRO A 746 4.48 -5.91 -24.75
CA PRO A 746 3.31 -5.63 -25.60
C PRO A 746 3.39 -4.28 -26.31
N ALA A 747 2.55 -4.10 -27.33
CA ALA A 747 2.54 -2.88 -28.17
C ALA A 747 2.27 -1.57 -27.41
N SER A 748 1.57 -1.65 -26.28
CA SER A 748 1.30 -0.51 -25.38
C SER A 748 2.50 -0.13 -24.49
N SER A 749 3.59 -0.89 -24.50
CA SER A 749 4.74 -0.62 -23.63
C SER A 749 5.64 0.49 -24.19
N THR A 750 6.25 1.26 -23.29
CA THR A 750 7.28 2.26 -23.62
C THR A 750 8.52 2.00 -22.77
N ILE A 751 9.66 1.83 -23.42
CA ILE A 751 10.96 1.58 -22.76
C ILE A 751 11.93 2.63 -23.29
N SER A 752 12.42 3.52 -22.43
CA SER A 752 13.36 4.59 -22.76
C SER A 752 14.54 4.52 -21.80
N ILE A 753 15.74 4.26 -22.33
CA ILE A 753 16.97 4.03 -21.55
C ILE A 753 18.06 5.00 -21.98
N GLY A 754 18.48 5.88 -21.08
CA GLY A 754 19.50 6.91 -21.31
C GLY A 754 19.08 8.00 -22.28
N THR A 755 17.81 8.43 -22.32
CA THR A 755 17.28 9.29 -23.39
C THR A 755 17.28 10.80 -23.12
N ASN A 756 17.88 11.30 -22.04
CA ASN A 756 17.81 12.73 -21.71
C ASN A 756 18.73 13.59 -22.58
N GLY A 757 18.16 14.50 -23.37
CA GLY A 757 18.85 15.27 -24.40
C GLY A 757 20.10 16.02 -23.91
N ALA A 758 21.17 15.92 -24.71
CA ALA A 758 22.50 16.51 -24.56
C ALA A 758 23.41 15.94 -23.44
N SER A 759 24.58 15.42 -23.86
CA SER A 759 25.76 15.03 -23.08
C SER A 759 25.63 13.91 -22.03
N HIS A 760 24.47 13.72 -21.39
CA HIS A 760 24.21 12.75 -20.33
C HIS A 760 23.31 11.57 -20.75
N SER A 761 22.94 11.48 -22.03
CA SER A 761 22.26 10.33 -22.66
C SER A 761 23.20 9.11 -22.81
N LEU A 762 23.98 8.71 -21.81
CA LEU A 762 25.00 7.66 -21.99
C LEU A 762 24.51 6.30 -21.50
N VAL A 763 24.54 5.30 -22.38
CA VAL A 763 24.36 3.87 -22.04
C VAL A 763 25.69 3.17 -22.28
N ASN A 764 26.47 2.99 -21.23
CA ASN A 764 27.83 2.46 -21.28
C ASN A 764 27.87 0.99 -20.83
N LEU A 765 28.03 0.10 -21.81
CA LEU A 765 28.08 -1.35 -21.62
C LEU A 765 29.55 -1.78 -21.67
N THR A 766 30.25 -1.55 -20.57
CA THR A 766 31.74 -1.54 -20.47
C THR A 766 32.37 -2.91 -20.69
N THR A 767 31.70 -3.97 -20.24
CA THR A 767 32.04 -5.35 -20.55
C THR A 767 30.79 -6.08 -21.00
N ARG A 768 30.94 -6.92 -22.03
CA ARG A 768 29.90 -7.84 -22.49
C ARG A 768 30.44 -9.26 -22.49
N ARG A 769 29.59 -10.22 -22.13
CA ARG A 769 29.87 -11.67 -22.22
C ARG A 769 28.91 -12.37 -23.18
N ALA A 770 27.74 -11.78 -23.44
CA ALA A 770 26.81 -12.15 -24.51
C ALA A 770 26.41 -10.90 -25.33
N ASN A 771 25.14 -10.81 -25.73
CA ASN A 771 24.58 -9.61 -26.35
C ASN A 771 24.61 -8.44 -25.35
N ALA A 772 25.01 -7.26 -25.82
CA ALA A 772 24.95 -6.06 -25.00
C ALA A 772 23.48 -5.60 -24.87
N ILE A 773 22.73 -5.62 -25.97
CA ILE A 773 21.29 -5.37 -25.98
C ILE A 773 20.62 -6.50 -26.75
N ARG A 774 19.66 -7.16 -26.13
CA ARG A 774 18.82 -8.18 -26.77
C ARG A 774 17.35 -7.78 -26.72
N LEU A 775 16.75 -7.66 -27.90
CA LEU A 775 15.35 -7.32 -28.11
C LEU A 775 14.66 -8.50 -28.80
N THR A 776 13.69 -9.11 -28.15
CA THR A 776 12.93 -10.23 -28.70
C THR A 776 11.45 -10.02 -28.43
N GLY A 777 10.60 -9.92 -29.45
CA GLY A 777 9.17 -9.64 -29.21
C GLY A 777 8.91 -8.29 -28.54
N ALA A 778 9.74 -7.27 -28.79
CA ALA A 778 9.48 -5.90 -28.36
C ALA A 778 8.48 -5.24 -29.34
N LEU A 779 7.20 -5.25 -28.98
CA LEU A 779 6.12 -4.76 -29.85
C LEU A 779 5.81 -3.28 -29.63
N GLY A 780 6.24 -2.71 -28.49
CA GLY A 780 6.04 -1.32 -28.11
C GLY A 780 7.17 -0.38 -28.57
N THR A 781 7.22 0.82 -28.00
CA THR A 781 8.31 1.77 -28.30
C THR A 781 9.53 1.50 -27.43
N THR A 782 10.70 1.26 -28.03
CA THR A 782 11.97 1.10 -27.33
C THR A 782 12.99 2.11 -27.82
N ARG A 783 13.50 2.96 -26.92
CA ARG A 783 14.45 4.02 -27.22
C ARG A 783 15.70 3.89 -26.35
N PHE A 784 16.86 4.06 -26.97
CA PHE A 784 18.14 4.11 -26.30
C PHE A 784 18.83 5.45 -26.60
N GLY A 785 19.56 5.96 -25.63
CA GLY A 785 20.47 7.08 -25.79
C GLY A 785 21.69 6.78 -26.65
N ASN A 786 22.81 7.41 -26.28
CA ASN A 786 24.12 7.15 -26.83
C ASN A 786 24.68 5.85 -26.24
N VAL A 787 24.50 4.75 -26.97
CA VAL A 787 24.99 3.43 -26.56
C VAL A 787 26.47 3.32 -26.88
N THR A 788 27.27 2.84 -25.93
CA THR A 788 28.64 2.36 -26.13
C THR A 788 28.69 0.89 -25.73
N ALA A 789 28.97 0.00 -26.68
CA ALA A 789 29.02 -1.44 -26.46
C ALA A 789 30.31 -2.01 -27.06
N ASN A 790 31.36 -2.08 -26.23
CA ASN A 790 32.68 -2.56 -26.66
C ASN A 790 32.85 -4.05 -26.37
N ASN A 791 33.43 -4.77 -27.32
CA ASN A 791 33.71 -6.19 -27.20
C ASN A 791 35.11 -6.45 -26.60
N THR A 792 35.31 -6.06 -25.35
CA THR A 792 36.60 -6.23 -24.66
C THR A 792 36.97 -7.69 -24.39
N GLN A 793 36.02 -8.62 -24.55
CA GLN A 793 36.16 -10.04 -24.24
C GLN A 793 36.11 -10.96 -25.48
N SER A 794 36.14 -10.40 -26.70
CA SER A 794 36.09 -11.16 -27.96
C SER A 794 34.89 -12.11 -28.08
N VAL A 795 33.74 -11.68 -27.57
CA VAL A 795 32.44 -12.37 -27.67
C VAL A 795 32.00 -12.41 -29.13
N THR A 796 31.54 -13.57 -29.60
CA THR A 796 31.18 -13.78 -31.01
C THR A 796 29.75 -13.36 -31.33
N VAL A 797 28.80 -13.50 -30.38
CA VAL A 797 27.41 -13.04 -30.57
C VAL A 797 27.32 -11.51 -30.77
N PRO A 798 26.27 -11.00 -31.43
CA PRO A 798 26.22 -9.59 -31.82
C PRO A 798 26.06 -8.66 -30.62
N ALA A 799 26.54 -7.42 -30.73
CA ALA A 799 26.37 -6.44 -29.65
C ALA A 799 24.89 -6.07 -29.48
N ILE A 800 24.18 -5.84 -30.59
CA ILE A 800 22.73 -5.61 -30.60
C ILE A 800 22.06 -6.75 -31.36
N PHE A 801 21.15 -7.45 -30.71
CA PHE A 801 20.32 -8.49 -31.31
C PHE A 801 18.85 -8.07 -31.27
N SER A 802 18.18 -8.12 -32.41
CA SER A 802 16.73 -7.88 -32.51
C SER A 802 16.06 -8.99 -33.30
N SER A 803 14.98 -9.57 -32.75
CA SER A 803 14.16 -10.54 -33.47
C SER A 803 12.66 -10.40 -33.16
N ALA A 804 11.82 -10.60 -34.16
CA ALA A 804 10.35 -10.63 -34.03
C ALA A 804 9.75 -9.40 -33.30
N CYS A 805 10.34 -8.22 -33.52
CA CYS A 805 9.88 -6.96 -32.92
C CYS A 805 8.95 -6.21 -33.89
N ALA A 806 8.00 -5.41 -33.39
CA ALA A 806 6.95 -4.78 -34.22
C ALA A 806 6.67 -3.29 -33.92
N GLY A 807 7.37 -2.69 -32.95
CA GLY A 807 7.19 -1.27 -32.60
C GLY A 807 8.26 -0.34 -33.18
N THR A 808 8.45 0.83 -32.57
CA THR A 808 9.57 1.72 -32.92
C THR A 808 10.80 1.36 -32.09
N ILE A 809 11.93 1.10 -32.74
CA ILE A 809 13.23 0.89 -32.08
C ILE A 809 14.16 2.02 -32.52
N GLN A 810 14.71 2.77 -31.56
CA GLN A 810 15.53 3.94 -31.87
C GLN A 810 16.77 4.01 -30.98
N PHE A 811 17.92 4.28 -31.60
CA PHE A 811 19.17 4.60 -30.94
C PHE A 811 19.57 6.03 -31.28
N ALA A 812 19.82 6.86 -30.25
CA ALA A 812 20.33 8.22 -30.47
C ALA A 812 21.74 8.18 -31.06
N SER A 813 22.59 7.26 -30.59
CA SER A 813 23.81 6.85 -31.29
C SER A 813 24.20 5.43 -30.89
N ALA A 814 24.81 4.65 -31.77
CA ALA A 814 25.37 3.33 -31.44
C ALA A 814 26.88 3.30 -31.71
N ASN A 815 27.68 3.28 -30.64
CA ASN A 815 29.14 3.17 -30.68
C ASN A 815 29.54 1.72 -30.33
N ILE A 816 29.81 0.93 -31.35
CA ILE A 816 30.06 -0.50 -31.23
C ILE A 816 31.46 -0.81 -31.78
N ASN A 817 32.31 -1.40 -30.94
CA ASN A 817 33.58 -1.98 -31.38
C ASN A 817 33.55 -3.48 -31.09
N MET A 818 33.55 -4.29 -32.14
CA MET A 818 33.47 -5.74 -32.03
C MET A 818 34.83 -6.44 -31.85
N ASN A 819 35.94 -5.70 -31.84
CA ASN A 819 37.31 -6.20 -31.64
C ASN A 819 37.68 -7.38 -32.58
N ASN A 820 37.17 -7.36 -33.80
CA ASN A 820 37.29 -8.38 -34.84
C ASN A 820 36.83 -9.79 -34.41
N ALA A 821 35.88 -9.90 -33.47
CA ALA A 821 35.40 -11.18 -32.97
C ALA A 821 34.31 -11.81 -33.87
N GLY A 822 34.30 -13.15 -33.93
CA GLY A 822 33.33 -13.95 -34.67
C GLY A 822 33.87 -14.55 -35.97
N GLY A 823 33.03 -15.38 -36.59
CA GLY A 823 33.28 -16.05 -37.87
C GLY A 823 32.88 -15.22 -39.08
N PHE A 824 32.82 -15.85 -40.23
CA PHE A 824 32.25 -15.27 -41.45
C PHE A 824 31.10 -16.16 -41.93
N GLU A 825 30.08 -15.58 -42.53
CA GLU A 825 29.09 -16.33 -43.28
C GLU A 825 29.51 -16.59 -44.74
N ASN A 826 28.95 -17.64 -45.34
CA ASN A 826 29.15 -17.99 -46.75
C ASN A 826 27.91 -17.63 -47.56
N PHE A 827 28.08 -17.54 -48.87
CA PHE A 827 26.97 -17.48 -49.82
C PHE A 827 26.54 -18.89 -50.24
N THR A 828 25.22 -19.11 -50.39
CA THR A 828 24.72 -20.31 -51.09
C THR A 828 24.85 -20.17 -52.61
N ASP A 829 24.67 -18.95 -53.11
CA ASP A 829 24.89 -18.51 -54.48
C ASP A 829 25.26 -17.01 -54.47
N GLU A 830 25.51 -16.41 -55.64
CA GLU A 830 25.89 -14.99 -55.75
C GLU A 830 24.88 -14.01 -55.11
N PHE A 831 23.63 -14.43 -54.89
CA PHE A 831 22.51 -13.57 -54.50
C PHE A 831 22.00 -13.80 -53.08
N THR A 832 22.33 -14.95 -52.48
CA THR A 832 21.65 -15.47 -51.29
C THR A 832 22.63 -15.69 -50.15
N PRO A 833 22.76 -14.70 -49.24
CA PRO A 833 23.62 -14.85 -48.07
C PRO A 833 23.08 -15.94 -47.14
N GLN A 834 23.97 -16.77 -46.57
CA GLN A 834 23.59 -17.68 -45.49
C GLN A 834 23.31 -16.89 -44.21
N ASN A 835 22.53 -17.46 -43.29
CA ASN A 835 22.27 -16.84 -42.00
C ASN A 835 23.06 -17.56 -40.91
N ASN A 836 24.10 -16.91 -40.38
CA ASN A 836 24.88 -17.36 -39.23
C ASN A 836 24.19 -17.03 -37.87
N SER A 837 22.97 -16.49 -37.88
CA SER A 837 22.24 -16.02 -36.70
C SER A 837 22.93 -14.88 -35.92
N GLY A 838 23.72 -14.06 -36.62
CA GLY A 838 24.37 -12.88 -36.05
C GLY A 838 25.79 -13.11 -35.54
N ASP A 839 26.33 -14.32 -35.69
CA ASP A 839 27.65 -14.65 -35.14
C ASP A 839 28.78 -13.90 -35.85
N GLY A 840 29.38 -12.93 -35.15
CA GLY A 840 30.41 -12.03 -35.66
C GLY A 840 29.90 -10.66 -36.13
N ASP A 841 28.59 -10.48 -36.20
CA ASP A 841 27.97 -9.22 -36.60
C ASP A 841 27.99 -8.20 -35.47
N ALA A 842 28.10 -6.90 -35.76
CA ALA A 842 27.94 -5.90 -34.71
C ALA A 842 26.47 -5.74 -34.30
N VAL A 843 25.57 -5.77 -35.29
CA VAL A 843 24.12 -5.65 -35.12
C VAL A 843 23.44 -6.71 -35.98
N TYR A 844 22.54 -7.49 -35.39
CA TYR A 844 21.72 -8.48 -36.08
C TYR A 844 20.23 -8.17 -35.89
N ILE A 845 19.49 -8.03 -36.97
CA ILE A 845 18.05 -7.71 -36.96
C ILE A 845 17.31 -8.72 -37.83
N SER A 846 16.28 -9.38 -37.28
CA SER A 846 15.49 -10.36 -38.02
C SER A 846 13.99 -10.22 -37.74
N SER A 847 13.16 -10.44 -38.76
CA SER A 847 11.69 -10.45 -38.62
C SER A 847 11.11 -9.20 -37.94
N PHE A 848 11.75 -8.04 -38.10
CA PHE A 848 11.22 -6.78 -37.59
C PHE A 848 10.09 -6.28 -38.50
N THR A 849 8.92 -6.00 -37.94
CA THR A 849 7.71 -5.61 -38.69
C THR A 849 7.22 -4.20 -38.32
N GLY A 850 8.03 -3.47 -37.56
CA GLY A 850 7.65 -2.18 -36.99
C GLY A 850 7.80 -1.00 -37.95
N SER A 851 7.32 0.14 -37.47
CA SER A 851 7.28 1.37 -38.26
C SER A 851 8.66 1.95 -38.58
N ASN A 852 9.63 1.79 -37.68
CA ASN A 852 11.00 2.25 -37.94
C ASN A 852 12.02 1.60 -36.99
N PHE A 853 13.13 1.10 -37.54
CA PHE A 853 14.35 0.77 -36.82
C PHE A 853 15.39 1.86 -37.12
N VAL A 854 15.79 2.65 -36.14
CA VAL A 854 16.55 3.89 -36.37
C VAL A 854 17.89 3.89 -35.65
N PHE A 855 18.96 4.14 -36.39
CA PHE A 855 20.26 4.55 -35.87
C PHE A 855 20.51 6.00 -36.28
N ASN A 856 20.60 6.90 -35.30
CA ASN A 856 20.76 8.34 -35.55
C ASN A 856 22.13 8.89 -35.14
N GLY A 857 23.18 8.09 -35.35
CA GLY A 857 24.55 8.45 -35.03
C GLY A 857 25.37 7.25 -34.56
N GLY A 858 26.66 7.51 -34.32
CA GLY A 858 27.59 6.55 -33.73
C GLY A 858 28.45 5.81 -34.75
N THR A 859 29.44 5.10 -34.22
CA THR A 859 30.43 4.35 -35.01
C THR A 859 30.31 2.85 -34.75
N ILE A 860 30.09 2.07 -35.80
CA ILE A 860 30.13 0.60 -35.79
C ILE A 860 31.42 0.17 -36.48
N GLN A 861 32.25 -0.61 -35.80
CA GLN A 861 33.55 -0.97 -36.34
C GLN A 861 34.09 -2.33 -35.89
N LEU A 862 35.03 -2.84 -36.68
CA LEU A 862 35.83 -4.02 -36.35
C LEU A 862 34.96 -5.25 -36.03
N SER A 863 33.86 -5.46 -36.75
CA SER A 863 33.13 -6.74 -36.69
C SER A 863 33.98 -7.85 -37.31
N GLY A 864 33.88 -9.05 -36.73
CA GLY A 864 34.45 -10.25 -37.35
C GLY A 864 33.76 -10.55 -38.67
N ASP A 865 32.46 -10.22 -38.77
CA ASP A 865 31.63 -10.40 -39.94
C ASP A 865 30.96 -9.07 -40.38
N ASP A 866 29.63 -9.00 -40.47
CA ASP A 866 28.90 -7.82 -40.93
C ASP A 866 28.89 -6.69 -39.88
N GLY A 867 28.84 -5.44 -40.35
CA GLY A 867 28.56 -4.32 -39.46
C GLY A 867 27.12 -4.37 -38.95
N ILE A 868 26.18 -4.31 -39.90
CA ILE A 868 24.75 -4.51 -39.64
C ILE A 868 24.27 -5.60 -40.57
N ASP A 869 23.73 -6.68 -40.02
CA ASP A 869 22.99 -7.69 -40.74
C ASP A 869 21.49 -7.56 -40.43
N ILE A 870 20.68 -7.37 -41.47
CA ILE A 870 19.23 -7.23 -41.36
C ILE A 870 18.51 -8.15 -42.36
N ARG A 871 17.61 -8.99 -41.85
CA ARG A 871 16.94 -10.03 -42.63
C ARG A 871 15.43 -10.02 -42.45
N SER A 872 14.68 -10.23 -43.54
CA SER A 872 13.22 -10.43 -43.53
C SER A 872 12.48 -9.39 -42.66
N SER A 873 12.90 -8.13 -42.78
CA SER A 873 12.49 -7.04 -41.87
C SER A 873 11.97 -5.84 -42.65
N SER A 874 11.18 -4.99 -42.01
CA SER A 874 10.64 -3.77 -42.60
C SER A 874 11.27 -2.52 -42.01
N ASN A 875 11.55 -1.52 -42.83
CA ASN A 875 11.95 -0.17 -42.39
C ASN A 875 13.26 -0.10 -41.57
N LEU A 876 14.32 0.41 -42.20
CA LEU A 876 15.59 0.72 -41.53
C LEU A 876 16.04 2.14 -41.89
N THR A 877 16.39 2.93 -40.88
CA THR A 877 16.92 4.28 -41.06
C THR A 877 18.33 4.36 -40.46
N LEU A 878 19.31 4.68 -41.30
CA LEU A 878 20.68 5.00 -40.92
C LEU A 878 20.92 6.49 -41.18
N ASN A 879 21.06 7.29 -40.12
CA ASN A 879 21.34 8.70 -40.23
C ASN A 879 22.58 9.06 -39.41
N ASN A 880 23.55 9.76 -40.00
CA ASN A 880 24.80 10.16 -39.34
C ASN A 880 25.64 8.99 -38.78
N VAL A 881 25.56 7.80 -39.36
CA VAL A 881 26.27 6.59 -38.89
C VAL A 881 27.60 6.42 -39.62
N ILE A 882 28.64 5.97 -38.90
CA ILE A 882 29.91 5.54 -39.49
C ILE A 882 30.04 4.02 -39.32
N ILE A 883 30.22 3.28 -40.40
CA ILE A 883 30.51 1.85 -40.37
C ILE A 883 31.88 1.61 -41.01
N GLN A 884 32.82 1.02 -40.28
CA GLN A 884 34.20 0.88 -40.79
C GLN A 884 34.95 -0.39 -40.37
N ASP A 885 35.87 -0.81 -41.23
CA ASP A 885 36.80 -1.93 -40.97
C ASP A 885 36.09 -3.24 -40.53
N VAL A 886 34.90 -3.50 -41.07
CA VAL A 886 34.11 -4.72 -40.82
C VAL A 886 34.66 -5.92 -41.60
N GLY A 887 34.45 -7.13 -41.12
CA GLY A 887 34.92 -8.38 -41.75
C GLY A 887 36.46 -8.55 -41.73
N LYS A 888 37.16 -7.73 -40.95
CA LYS A 888 38.62 -7.60 -41.02
C LYS A 888 39.32 -8.43 -39.94
N ASN A 889 38.97 -9.71 -39.82
CA ASN A 889 39.64 -10.61 -38.88
C ASN A 889 41.09 -10.89 -39.32
N PRO A 890 42.13 -10.38 -38.60
CA PRO A 890 43.54 -10.49 -39.02
C PRO A 890 44.06 -11.93 -39.07
N GLY A 891 43.39 -12.86 -38.38
CA GLY A 891 43.81 -14.26 -38.26
C GLY A 891 43.18 -15.21 -39.28
N VAL A 892 42.20 -14.76 -40.07
CA VAL A 892 41.41 -15.66 -40.92
C VAL A 892 41.48 -15.24 -42.39
N THR A 893 42.24 -16.02 -43.16
CA THR A 893 42.16 -15.99 -44.62
C THR A 893 40.96 -16.80 -45.05
N CYS A 894 40.07 -16.20 -45.84
CA CYS A 894 38.94 -16.93 -46.37
C CYS A 894 38.57 -16.40 -47.75
N VAL A 895 38.26 -17.36 -48.62
CA VAL A 895 37.84 -17.17 -50.01
C VAL A 895 36.35 -17.45 -50.05
N GLY A 896 35.53 -16.46 -50.44
CA GLY A 896 34.07 -16.59 -50.50
C GLY A 896 33.30 -16.13 -49.25
N CYS A 897 33.98 -15.54 -48.26
CA CYS A 897 33.31 -14.98 -47.08
C CYS A 897 32.47 -13.76 -47.41
N ASN A 898 31.31 -13.70 -46.80
CA ASN A 898 30.30 -12.71 -46.99
C ASN A 898 30.29 -11.70 -45.83
N SER A 899 31.17 -10.70 -45.88
CA SER A 899 31.18 -9.65 -44.85
C SER A 899 31.09 -8.26 -45.46
N SER A 900 30.05 -7.55 -45.06
CA SER A 900 29.61 -6.27 -45.59
C SER A 900 29.47 -5.23 -44.47
N GLY A 901 29.63 -3.95 -44.80
CA GLY A 901 29.32 -2.85 -43.86
C GLY A 901 27.87 -2.94 -43.40
N VAL A 902 26.97 -3.05 -44.38
CA VAL A 902 25.57 -3.40 -44.18
C VAL A 902 25.21 -4.54 -45.10
N GLN A 903 24.52 -5.52 -44.56
CA GLN A 903 23.93 -6.63 -45.27
C GLN A 903 22.42 -6.64 -45.06
N ALA A 904 21.69 -6.31 -46.12
CA ALA A 904 20.24 -6.25 -46.12
C ALA A 904 19.64 -7.36 -47.00
N TYR A 905 18.90 -8.29 -46.40
CA TYR A 905 18.31 -9.42 -47.10
C TYR A 905 16.78 -9.48 -46.92
N ASN A 906 16.05 -9.47 -48.03
CA ASN A 906 14.58 -9.53 -48.09
C ASN A 906 13.90 -8.46 -47.21
N LEU A 907 14.25 -7.19 -47.41
CA LEU A 907 13.61 -6.10 -46.69
C LEU A 907 12.29 -5.67 -47.33
N SER A 908 11.43 -5.01 -46.55
CA SER A 908 10.22 -4.36 -47.06
C SER A 908 10.07 -2.94 -46.51
N GLY A 909 9.20 -2.13 -47.13
CA GLY A 909 9.00 -0.74 -46.71
C GLY A 909 10.16 0.15 -47.16
N THR A 910 10.76 0.92 -46.25
CA THR A 910 11.77 1.93 -46.60
C THR A 910 13.12 1.69 -45.93
N LEU A 911 14.18 1.58 -46.72
CA LEU A 911 15.56 1.68 -46.26
C LEU A 911 16.08 3.09 -46.55
N THR A 912 16.33 3.87 -45.52
CA THR A 912 16.85 5.25 -45.64
C THR A 912 18.27 5.33 -45.12
N VAL A 913 19.19 5.87 -45.91
CA VAL A 913 20.58 6.13 -45.56
C VAL A 913 20.86 7.60 -45.79
N SER A 914 21.27 8.33 -44.76
CA SER A 914 21.52 9.77 -44.84
C SER A 914 22.75 10.17 -44.05
N ASN A 915 23.56 11.07 -44.60
CA ASN A 915 24.74 11.64 -43.91
C ASN A 915 25.69 10.59 -43.32
N SER A 916 25.74 9.38 -43.88
CA SER A 916 26.41 8.22 -43.29
C SER A 916 27.67 7.85 -44.08
N SER A 917 28.62 7.18 -43.44
CA SER A 917 29.91 6.81 -44.04
C SER A 917 30.20 5.31 -43.89
N PHE A 918 30.47 4.63 -45.01
CA PHE A 918 30.78 3.20 -45.06
C PHE A 918 32.19 3.01 -45.61
N LEU A 919 33.12 2.58 -44.75
CA LEU A 919 34.55 2.70 -45.00
C LEU A 919 35.28 1.36 -44.84
N ARG A 920 36.01 0.93 -45.87
CA ARG A 920 36.95 -0.21 -45.79
C ARG A 920 36.35 -1.54 -45.30
N ALA A 921 35.09 -1.83 -45.62
CA ALA A 921 34.53 -3.16 -45.34
C ALA A 921 35.32 -4.26 -46.07
N ARG A 922 35.35 -5.50 -45.55
CA ARG A 922 36.12 -6.60 -46.16
C ARG A 922 35.72 -6.86 -47.60
N LEU A 923 34.45 -7.22 -47.84
CA LEU A 923 33.95 -7.57 -49.16
C LEU A 923 33.08 -6.47 -49.77
N ARG A 924 32.19 -5.82 -49.03
CA ARG A 924 31.37 -4.72 -49.60
C ARG A 924 31.02 -3.68 -48.56
N ASN A 925 30.98 -2.41 -48.94
CA ASN A 925 30.53 -1.39 -47.99
C ASN A 925 29.03 -1.52 -47.72
N PHE A 926 28.24 -1.86 -48.74
CA PHE A 926 26.79 -2.01 -48.60
C PHE A 926 26.24 -3.06 -49.59
N TYR A 927 25.50 -4.03 -49.07
CA TYR A 927 24.91 -5.13 -49.82
C TYR A 927 23.40 -5.19 -49.56
N VAL A 928 22.61 -5.20 -50.64
CA VAL A 928 21.16 -5.37 -50.59
C VAL A 928 20.76 -6.51 -51.50
N SER A 929 20.01 -7.48 -51.01
CA SER A 929 19.44 -8.56 -51.83
C SER A 929 17.98 -8.80 -51.46
N ASN A 930 17.09 -8.60 -52.42
CA ASN A 930 15.65 -8.63 -52.22
C ASN A 930 14.98 -9.55 -53.24
N THR A 931 14.49 -10.70 -52.79
CA THR A 931 13.87 -11.72 -53.66
C THR A 931 12.33 -11.62 -53.69
N THR A 932 11.75 -10.89 -52.76
CA THR A 932 10.30 -10.68 -52.62
C THR A 932 9.99 -9.29 -52.06
N GLY A 933 8.71 -8.91 -52.05
CA GLY A 933 8.23 -7.68 -51.42
C GLY A 933 8.56 -6.38 -52.18
N THR A 934 8.17 -5.25 -51.58
CA THR A 934 8.45 -3.90 -52.09
C THR A 934 9.42 -3.18 -51.16
N LEU A 935 10.50 -2.63 -51.72
CA LEU A 935 11.52 -1.87 -50.99
C LEU A 935 11.79 -0.52 -51.66
N ASN A 936 11.67 0.56 -50.88
CA ASN A 936 12.14 1.89 -51.25
C ASN A 936 13.51 2.11 -50.60
N PHE A 937 14.57 2.19 -51.40
CA PHE A 937 15.94 2.39 -50.93
C PHE A 937 16.41 3.79 -51.28
N ASN A 938 16.50 4.65 -50.26
CA ASN A 938 16.87 6.06 -50.41
C ASN A 938 18.25 6.29 -49.77
N VAL A 939 19.19 6.84 -50.53
CA VAL A 939 20.53 7.19 -50.09
C VAL A 939 20.77 8.67 -50.39
N ASN A 940 21.10 9.46 -49.38
CA ASN A 940 21.37 10.88 -49.54
C ASN A 940 22.64 11.31 -48.80
N SER A 941 23.46 12.15 -49.42
CA SER A 941 24.60 12.83 -48.76
C SER A 941 25.52 11.87 -48.00
N SER A 942 25.69 10.65 -48.52
CA SER A 942 26.42 9.56 -47.84
C SER A 942 27.69 9.19 -48.59
N THR A 943 28.68 8.63 -47.89
CA THR A 943 29.99 8.29 -48.44
C THR A 943 30.24 6.79 -48.38
N PHE A 944 30.63 6.21 -49.51
CA PHE A 944 31.11 4.85 -49.65
C PHE A 944 32.55 4.91 -50.12
N SER A 945 33.48 4.27 -49.39
CA SER A 945 34.90 4.37 -49.71
C SER A 945 35.69 3.13 -49.30
N ASP A 946 36.66 2.71 -50.12
CA ASP A 946 37.68 1.75 -49.71
C ASP A 946 39.07 2.40 -49.71
N THR A 947 39.47 2.94 -48.56
CA THR A 947 40.73 3.70 -48.44
C THR A 947 41.98 2.82 -48.29
N ARG A 948 41.94 1.51 -48.57
CA ARG A 948 43.09 0.59 -48.42
C ARG A 948 44.00 0.59 -49.66
N ALA A 949 45.25 0.11 -49.54
CA ALA A 949 46.22 -0.07 -50.65
C ALA A 949 46.03 -1.41 -51.43
N SER A 950 46.42 -1.50 -52.71
CA SER A 950 46.16 -2.64 -53.62
C SER A 950 46.54 -4.03 -53.04
N GLY A 951 45.72 -5.07 -53.29
CA GLY A 951 45.98 -6.48 -52.86
C GLY A 951 45.01 -7.17 -51.89
N SER A 952 43.94 -6.51 -51.41
CA SER A 952 42.84 -7.09 -50.59
C SER A 952 41.74 -7.70 -51.48
N PRO A 953 40.98 -8.73 -51.04
CA PRO A 953 39.79 -9.20 -51.76
C PRO A 953 38.84 -8.05 -52.10
N ALA A 954 38.26 -8.14 -53.30
CA ALA A 954 37.50 -7.11 -54.00
C ALA A 954 36.40 -6.46 -53.17
N THR A 955 36.17 -5.15 -53.38
CA THR A 955 35.07 -4.40 -52.78
C THR A 955 34.19 -3.69 -53.79
N ASP A 956 32.91 -4.04 -53.80
CA ASP A 956 31.89 -3.12 -54.30
C ASP A 956 31.59 -2.10 -53.20
N ASN A 957 31.41 -0.84 -53.59
CA ASN A 957 30.94 0.18 -52.66
C ASN A 957 29.46 -0.05 -52.34
N LEU A 958 28.61 -0.15 -53.36
CA LEU A 958 27.21 -0.51 -53.21
C LEU A 958 26.85 -1.63 -54.20
N GLN A 959 26.31 -2.73 -53.68
CA GLN A 959 25.82 -3.84 -54.48
C GLN A 959 24.36 -4.11 -54.15
N VAL A 960 23.51 -4.19 -55.18
CA VAL A 960 22.07 -4.40 -55.06
C VAL A 960 21.61 -5.50 -56.00
N TYR A 961 20.97 -6.52 -55.44
CA TYR A 961 20.34 -7.62 -56.17
C TYR A 961 18.82 -7.59 -55.96
N ALA A 962 18.07 -7.45 -57.06
CA ALA A 962 16.60 -7.54 -57.04
C ALA A 962 16.18 -8.84 -57.72
N GLY A 963 15.79 -9.84 -56.96
CA GLY A 963 15.47 -11.19 -57.44
C GLY A 963 14.00 -11.57 -57.38
N GLY A 964 13.67 -12.75 -57.91
CA GLY A 964 12.36 -13.36 -57.76
C GLY A 964 11.24 -12.48 -58.31
N ASN A 965 10.29 -12.07 -57.45
CA ASN A 965 9.18 -11.18 -57.79
C ASN A 965 9.23 -9.86 -56.98
N SER A 966 10.42 -9.43 -56.56
CA SER A 966 10.57 -8.18 -55.79
C SER A 966 10.33 -6.94 -56.65
N SER A 967 9.94 -5.85 -55.98
CA SER A 967 9.82 -4.52 -56.57
C SER A 967 10.70 -3.55 -55.78
N MET A 968 11.65 -2.89 -56.42
CA MET A 968 12.58 -1.97 -55.77
C MET A 968 12.55 -0.59 -56.43
N ALA A 969 12.44 0.45 -55.61
CA ALA A 969 12.69 1.83 -56.01
C ALA A 969 13.98 2.30 -55.33
N ILE A 970 14.97 2.70 -56.10
CA ILE A 970 16.30 3.10 -55.63
C ILE A 970 16.51 4.56 -55.98
N ASP A 971 16.89 5.36 -54.98
CA ASP A 971 17.15 6.78 -55.12
C ASP A 971 18.47 7.13 -54.43
N ILE A 972 19.44 7.65 -55.18
CA ILE A 972 20.77 7.97 -54.68
C ILE A 972 21.09 9.40 -55.07
N GLU A 973 21.16 10.26 -54.06
CA GLU A 973 21.34 11.70 -54.22
C GLU A 973 22.58 12.19 -53.47
N ASN A 974 23.32 13.13 -54.08
CA ASN A 974 24.39 13.89 -53.43
C ASN A 974 25.45 13.05 -52.69
N SER A 975 25.64 11.80 -53.11
CA SER A 975 26.46 10.82 -52.40
C SER A 975 27.79 10.60 -53.10
N THR A 976 28.78 10.13 -52.34
CA THR A 976 30.17 10.01 -52.78
C THR A 976 30.62 8.56 -52.76
N PHE A 977 31.17 8.07 -53.87
CA PHE A 977 31.69 6.71 -54.04
C PHE A 977 33.15 6.83 -54.47
N THR A 978 34.07 6.26 -53.70
CA THR A 978 35.50 6.45 -53.96
C THR A 978 36.30 5.18 -53.74
N LYS A 979 37.38 5.03 -54.52
CA LYS A 979 38.40 3.98 -54.33
C LYS A 979 37.82 2.56 -54.30
N SER A 980 36.72 2.31 -55.03
CA SER A 980 36.22 0.94 -55.18
C SER A 980 37.28 0.05 -55.83
N ARG A 981 37.16 -1.27 -55.66
CA ARG A 981 38.08 -2.25 -56.28
C ARG A 981 37.42 -3.16 -57.31
N THR A 982 36.10 -3.20 -57.31
CA THR A 982 35.29 -3.80 -58.35
C THR A 982 34.33 -2.74 -58.86
N HIS A 983 33.10 -2.65 -58.35
CA HIS A 983 32.11 -1.68 -58.81
C HIS A 983 31.90 -0.58 -57.79
N GLN A 984 31.80 0.67 -58.22
CA GLN A 984 31.35 1.74 -57.33
C GLN A 984 29.86 1.59 -57.02
N VAL A 985 29.03 1.30 -58.04
CA VAL A 985 27.63 0.91 -57.85
C VAL A 985 27.31 -0.24 -58.78
N ASN A 986 26.77 -1.33 -58.24
CA ASN A 986 26.33 -2.50 -58.99
C ASN A 986 24.87 -2.80 -58.67
N VAL A 987 24.00 -2.80 -59.67
CA VAL A 987 22.57 -3.12 -59.51
C VAL A 987 22.16 -4.17 -60.54
N VAL A 988 21.71 -5.31 -60.06
CA VAL A 988 21.42 -6.49 -60.88
C VAL A 988 20.01 -7.00 -60.57
N PRO A 989 19.00 -6.63 -61.36
CA PRO A 989 17.69 -7.25 -61.28
C PRO A 989 17.66 -8.56 -62.09
N TYR A 990 17.19 -9.64 -61.48
CA TYR A 990 17.13 -10.96 -62.08
C TYR A 990 15.77 -11.65 -61.83
N GLY A 991 15.51 -12.76 -62.55
CA GLY A 991 14.23 -13.45 -62.46
C GLY A 991 13.10 -12.60 -63.04
N ASN A 992 12.03 -12.33 -62.27
CA ASN A 992 10.91 -11.48 -62.67
C ASN A 992 10.87 -10.15 -61.88
N ALA A 993 11.99 -9.76 -61.24
CA ALA A 993 12.02 -8.58 -60.40
C ALA A 993 11.86 -7.28 -61.19
N ALA A 994 11.35 -6.25 -60.52
CA ALA A 994 11.19 -4.92 -61.08
C ALA A 994 11.98 -3.88 -60.28
N VAL A 995 13.01 -3.30 -60.90
CA VAL A 995 13.60 -2.03 -60.43
C VAL A 995 12.78 -0.91 -61.05
N THR A 996 11.75 -0.46 -60.34
CA THR A 996 10.77 0.51 -60.85
C THR A 996 11.36 1.91 -60.99
N LYS A 997 12.45 2.18 -60.26
CA LYS A 997 13.19 3.44 -60.22
C LYS A 997 14.65 3.14 -59.83
N PHE A 998 15.62 3.71 -60.55
CA PHE A 998 17.01 3.84 -60.14
C PHE A 998 17.45 5.24 -60.52
N ASP A 999 17.39 6.17 -59.57
CA ASP A 999 17.81 7.54 -59.79
C ASP A 999 19.17 7.76 -59.12
N PHE A 1000 20.12 8.30 -59.89
CA PHE A 1000 21.49 8.55 -59.47
C PHE A 1000 21.86 9.98 -59.84
N THR A 1001 21.75 10.90 -58.88
CA THR A 1001 21.83 12.34 -59.12
C THR A 1001 22.73 13.08 -58.13
N GLY A 1002 23.40 14.14 -58.61
CA GLY A 1002 24.28 14.97 -57.76
C GLY A 1002 25.49 14.24 -57.17
N CYS A 1003 25.77 13.01 -57.59
CA CYS A 1003 26.77 12.16 -56.94
C CYS A 1003 28.18 12.40 -57.48
N THR A 1004 29.16 11.98 -56.69
CA THR A 1004 30.60 12.00 -57.02
C THR A 1004 31.13 10.57 -56.99
N MET A 1005 31.80 10.18 -58.06
CA MET A 1005 32.42 8.87 -58.27
C MET A 1005 33.88 9.09 -58.65
N ASP A 1006 34.81 8.55 -57.85
CA ASP A 1006 36.24 8.76 -58.07
C ASP A 1006 37.10 7.52 -57.83
N ASN A 1007 38.04 7.31 -58.74
CA ASN A 1007 38.95 6.19 -58.68
C ASN A 1007 40.37 6.65 -58.33
N ASP A 1008 40.60 6.91 -57.05
CA ASP A 1008 41.92 7.28 -56.50
C ASP A 1008 42.86 6.06 -56.38
N GLY A 1009 43.19 5.40 -57.50
CA GLY A 1009 44.35 4.48 -57.60
C GLY A 1009 44.12 2.97 -57.47
N GLY A 1010 42.89 2.46 -57.60
CA GLY A 1010 42.58 1.02 -57.77
C GLY A 1010 41.90 0.72 -59.11
N PRO A 1011 41.78 -0.53 -59.60
CA PRO A 1011 40.88 -0.83 -60.71
C PRO A 1011 39.42 -0.72 -60.22
N SER A 1012 38.55 0.03 -60.91
CA SER A 1012 37.11 0.01 -60.61
C SER A 1012 36.24 0.34 -61.81
N SER A 1013 35.13 -0.37 -61.95
CA SER A 1013 33.97 0.07 -62.73
C SER A 1013 33.19 1.14 -61.97
N GLY A 1014 32.56 2.03 -62.74
CA GLY A 1014 31.67 3.03 -62.17
C GLY A 1014 30.31 2.41 -61.81
N ILE A 1015 29.31 2.66 -62.64
CA ILE A 1015 27.94 2.16 -62.47
C ILE A 1015 27.73 0.94 -63.37
N ASN A 1016 27.41 -0.21 -62.79
CA ASN A 1016 26.99 -1.40 -63.51
C ASN A 1016 25.51 -1.67 -63.27
N LEU A 1017 24.69 -1.61 -64.33
CA LEU A 1017 23.27 -1.96 -64.32
C LEU A 1017 23.08 -3.17 -65.23
N ASP A 1018 22.86 -4.36 -64.67
CA ASP A 1018 22.78 -5.61 -65.44
C ASP A 1018 21.48 -6.37 -65.18
N ALA A 1019 20.54 -6.27 -66.11
CA ALA A 1019 19.23 -6.90 -66.00
C ALA A 1019 19.21 -8.29 -66.64
N ILE A 1020 18.97 -9.33 -65.84
CA ILE A 1020 19.05 -10.74 -66.24
C ILE A 1020 17.65 -11.39 -66.17
N GLY A 1021 17.41 -12.46 -66.95
CA GLY A 1021 16.13 -13.18 -66.92
C GLY A 1021 15.00 -12.38 -67.57
N ALA A 1022 13.84 -12.28 -66.92
CA ALA A 1022 12.67 -11.54 -67.36
C ALA A 1022 12.45 -10.23 -66.56
N SER A 1023 13.50 -9.71 -65.93
CA SER A 1023 13.44 -8.55 -65.06
C SER A 1023 13.23 -7.25 -65.82
N THR A 1024 12.75 -6.21 -65.10
CA THR A 1024 12.59 -4.86 -65.65
C THR A 1024 13.37 -3.82 -64.85
N MET A 1025 13.89 -2.79 -65.52
CA MET A 1025 14.59 -1.69 -64.86
C MET A 1025 14.32 -0.34 -65.53
N ASN A 1026 13.93 0.65 -64.72
CA ASN A 1026 13.92 2.06 -65.08
C ASN A 1026 15.10 2.78 -64.41
N PHE A 1027 15.90 3.54 -65.15
CA PHE A 1027 17.04 4.26 -64.59
C PHE A 1027 17.17 5.72 -65.06
N ASN A 1028 17.73 6.58 -64.21
CA ASN A 1028 18.14 7.94 -64.56
C ASN A 1028 19.49 8.25 -63.88
N ILE A 1029 20.56 8.38 -64.67
CA ILE A 1029 21.90 8.77 -64.21
C ILE A 1029 22.16 10.19 -64.69
N MET A 1030 21.89 11.18 -63.85
CA MET A 1030 21.83 12.56 -64.31
C MET A 1030 22.39 13.60 -63.35
N ASN A 1031 22.90 14.71 -63.90
CA ASN A 1031 23.37 15.85 -63.11
C ASN A 1031 24.42 15.47 -62.05
N ASN A 1032 25.26 14.46 -62.32
CA ASN A 1032 26.30 14.04 -61.38
C ASN A 1032 27.52 14.93 -61.48
N VAL A 1033 28.16 15.22 -60.34
CA VAL A 1033 29.31 16.13 -60.26
C VAL A 1033 30.52 15.54 -60.97
N LYS A 1034 30.74 14.24 -60.81
CA LYS A 1034 31.92 13.53 -61.30
C LYS A 1034 31.61 12.03 -61.41
N LEU A 1035 31.93 11.40 -62.55
CA LEU A 1035 31.79 9.96 -62.79
C LEU A 1035 33.09 9.38 -63.35
N HIS A 1036 33.99 8.94 -62.48
CA HIS A 1036 35.31 8.42 -62.88
C HIS A 1036 35.43 6.93 -62.58
N ALA A 1037 35.99 6.19 -63.54
CA ALA A 1037 36.28 4.76 -63.44
C ALA A 1037 37.68 4.45 -63.99
N GLN A 1038 38.23 3.29 -63.61
CA GLN A 1038 39.51 2.81 -64.10
C GLN A 1038 39.47 1.33 -64.46
N ASP A 1039 40.08 1.00 -65.60
CA ASP A 1039 40.21 -0.37 -66.13
C ASP A 1039 38.90 -1.06 -66.55
N GLU A 1040 37.72 -0.57 -66.15
CA GLU A 1040 36.38 -0.99 -66.61
C GLU A 1040 35.45 0.21 -66.90
N ASN A 1041 34.26 0.00 -67.51
CA ASN A 1041 33.42 1.11 -67.99
C ASN A 1041 32.97 2.07 -66.87
N VAL A 1042 32.82 3.36 -67.20
CA VAL A 1042 32.22 4.34 -66.28
C VAL A 1042 30.74 4.00 -66.06
N ILE A 1043 30.01 3.66 -67.12
CA ILE A 1043 28.62 3.20 -67.04
C ILE A 1043 28.45 1.97 -67.94
N THR A 1044 27.94 0.89 -67.38
CA THR A 1044 27.48 -0.29 -68.11
C THR A 1044 25.98 -0.43 -67.94
N ILE A 1045 25.26 -0.54 -69.05
CA ILE A 1045 23.84 -0.90 -69.11
C ILE A 1045 23.75 -2.21 -69.88
N ALA A 1046 23.29 -3.27 -69.24
CA ALA A 1046 23.15 -4.59 -69.85
C ALA A 1046 21.73 -5.13 -69.68
N SER A 1047 21.24 -5.79 -70.72
CA SER A 1047 19.98 -6.53 -70.71
C SER A 1047 20.17 -7.89 -71.35
N GLY A 1048 20.05 -8.91 -70.51
CA GLY A 1048 20.00 -10.33 -70.85
C GLY A 1048 21.37 -11.01 -70.73
N ALA A 1049 21.38 -12.17 -70.06
CA ALA A 1049 22.34 -13.24 -70.35
C ALA A 1049 21.77 -14.14 -71.47
N ALA A 1050 22.59 -14.97 -72.11
CA ALA A 1050 22.16 -15.84 -73.21
C ALA A 1050 20.84 -16.58 -72.90
N GLY A 1051 19.75 -16.20 -73.57
CA GLY A 1051 18.41 -16.77 -73.39
C GLY A 1051 17.35 -15.86 -72.72
N GLY A 1052 17.73 -14.75 -72.06
CA GLY A 1052 16.83 -13.89 -71.27
C GLY A 1052 15.89 -12.95 -72.06
N THR A 1053 14.91 -12.34 -71.38
CA THR A 1053 13.87 -11.45 -71.96
C THR A 1053 13.74 -10.10 -71.21
N SER A 1054 14.79 -9.66 -70.52
CA SER A 1054 14.75 -8.48 -69.65
C SER A 1054 14.49 -7.17 -70.42
N GLN A 1055 13.94 -6.17 -69.74
CA GLN A 1055 13.66 -4.86 -70.32
C GLN A 1055 14.25 -3.74 -69.47
N VAL A 1056 15.13 -2.95 -70.07
CA VAL A 1056 15.83 -1.86 -69.42
C VAL A 1056 15.54 -0.56 -70.16
N GLN A 1057 15.17 0.49 -69.46
CA GLN A 1057 15.01 1.81 -70.06
C GLN A 1057 15.47 2.93 -69.15
N GLY A 1058 16.02 4.00 -69.72
CA GLY A 1058 16.48 5.10 -68.89
C GLY A 1058 17.30 6.16 -69.59
N ARG A 1059 17.83 7.08 -68.80
CA ARG A 1059 18.54 8.28 -69.29
C ARG A 1059 19.89 8.44 -68.62
N ILE A 1060 20.89 8.85 -69.39
CA ILE A 1060 22.22 9.28 -68.95
C ILE A 1060 22.39 10.71 -69.42
N MET A 1061 22.19 11.69 -68.54
CA MET A 1061 22.08 13.09 -68.97
C MET A 1061 22.81 14.11 -68.09
N ASN A 1062 23.36 15.15 -68.72
CA ASN A 1062 23.95 16.29 -68.03
C ASN A 1062 25.04 15.89 -67.00
N ASN A 1063 25.87 14.91 -67.32
CA ASN A 1063 27.03 14.55 -66.50
C ASN A 1063 28.27 15.27 -67.07
N PRO A 1064 28.69 16.43 -66.52
CA PRO A 1064 29.73 17.29 -67.09
C PRO A 1064 31.16 16.77 -66.93
N ASN A 1065 31.38 15.69 -66.17
CA ASN A 1065 32.72 15.20 -65.87
C ASN A 1065 32.74 13.67 -65.74
N MET A 1066 32.64 12.99 -66.87
CA MET A 1066 32.88 11.55 -66.95
C MET A 1066 34.33 11.30 -67.38
N ALA A 1067 35.01 10.34 -66.77
CA ALA A 1067 36.36 9.97 -67.20
C ALA A 1067 36.62 8.47 -67.04
N PHE A 1068 37.20 7.88 -68.09
CA PHE A 1068 37.77 6.54 -68.04
C PHE A 1068 39.29 6.67 -68.13
N THR A 1069 39.97 5.90 -67.28
CA THR A 1069 41.44 5.82 -67.29
C THR A 1069 41.87 4.36 -67.28
N THR A 1070 42.95 4.01 -67.97
CA THR A 1070 43.59 2.69 -67.80
C THR A 1070 45.10 2.81 -67.89
N SER A 1071 45.79 1.99 -67.11
CA SER A 1071 47.25 1.88 -67.14
C SER A 1071 47.77 0.97 -68.27
N SER A 1072 46.89 0.25 -68.98
CA SER A 1072 47.27 -0.67 -70.07
C SER A 1072 47.66 0.08 -71.36
N PRO A 1073 48.93 -0.05 -71.84
CA PRO A 1073 49.41 0.67 -73.02
C PRO A 1073 48.74 0.27 -74.35
N GLY A 1074 47.99 -0.83 -74.38
CA GLY A 1074 47.29 -1.36 -75.57
C GLY A 1074 45.83 -0.96 -75.70
N GLY A 1075 45.30 -0.16 -74.76
CA GLY A 1075 43.86 0.08 -74.61
C GLY A 1075 43.13 -1.11 -73.98
N SER A 1076 42.03 -0.82 -73.29
CA SER A 1076 41.11 -1.82 -72.73
C SER A 1076 39.85 -1.91 -73.61
N VAL A 1077 39.16 -3.06 -73.66
CA VAL A 1077 37.87 -3.22 -74.37
C VAL A 1077 36.70 -2.44 -73.74
N PHE A 1078 37.00 -1.64 -72.72
CA PHE A 1078 36.08 -0.82 -71.95
C PHE A 1078 36.23 0.67 -72.27
N GLY A 1079 35.26 1.48 -71.80
CA GLY A 1079 35.08 2.87 -72.21
C GLY A 1079 34.25 3.73 -71.27
N LEU A 1080 33.66 4.81 -71.79
CA LEU A 1080 32.81 5.70 -70.97
C LEU A 1080 31.44 5.06 -70.73
N VAL A 1081 30.70 4.75 -71.80
CA VAL A 1081 29.37 4.15 -71.69
C VAL A 1081 29.31 2.90 -72.54
N ARG A 1082 28.90 1.78 -71.94
CA ARG A 1082 28.61 0.53 -72.63
C ARG A 1082 27.14 0.18 -72.49
N VAL A 1083 26.50 -0.12 -73.61
CA VAL A 1083 25.12 -0.58 -73.68
C VAL A 1083 25.10 -1.91 -74.41
N LEU A 1084 24.61 -2.96 -73.74
CA LEU A 1084 24.61 -4.32 -74.23
C LEU A 1084 23.18 -4.90 -74.17
N SER A 1085 22.74 -5.49 -75.28
CA SER A 1085 21.52 -6.31 -75.34
C SER A 1085 21.87 -7.69 -75.88
N ASP A 1086 21.85 -8.69 -75.01
CA ASP A 1086 22.39 -10.05 -75.28
C ASP A 1086 21.38 -11.20 -74.99
N GLY A 1087 20.11 -10.87 -74.72
CA GLY A 1087 19.04 -11.85 -74.52
C GLY A 1087 18.34 -12.35 -75.79
N SER A 1088 17.31 -13.18 -75.62
CA SER A 1088 16.42 -13.67 -76.69
C SER A 1088 15.43 -12.61 -77.16
N THR A 1089 14.82 -11.84 -76.25
CA THR A 1089 13.91 -10.73 -76.56
C THR A 1089 14.21 -9.52 -75.66
N SER A 1090 15.49 -9.36 -75.31
CA SER A 1090 15.95 -8.27 -74.45
C SER A 1090 15.80 -6.92 -75.14
N LEU A 1091 15.45 -5.90 -74.37
CA LEU A 1091 15.30 -4.54 -74.85
C LEU A 1091 16.08 -3.58 -73.95
N VAL A 1092 16.93 -2.75 -74.56
CA VAL A 1092 17.46 -1.55 -73.91
C VAL A 1092 16.96 -0.30 -74.63
N ASN A 1093 16.23 0.58 -73.95
CA ASN A 1093 15.81 1.90 -74.47
C ASN A 1093 16.51 3.02 -73.69
N VAL A 1094 17.50 3.68 -74.29
CA VAL A 1094 18.39 4.62 -73.60
C VAL A 1094 18.53 5.97 -74.30
N GLN A 1095 18.52 7.04 -73.52
CA GLN A 1095 18.88 8.39 -73.97
C GLN A 1095 20.19 8.82 -73.31
N ILE A 1096 21.21 9.13 -74.11
CA ILE A 1096 22.53 9.60 -73.68
C ILE A 1096 22.68 11.03 -74.19
N GLU A 1097 22.46 12.03 -73.32
CA GLU A 1097 22.39 13.43 -73.72
C GLU A 1097 23.24 14.40 -72.88
N SER A 1098 23.92 15.33 -73.55
CA SER A 1098 24.60 16.46 -72.89
C SER A 1098 25.63 16.06 -71.81
N ASN A 1099 26.30 14.93 -72.00
CA ASN A 1099 27.38 14.50 -71.12
C ASN A 1099 28.74 14.94 -71.67
N ALA A 1100 29.71 15.19 -70.79
CA ALA A 1100 31.10 15.47 -71.17
C ALA A 1100 32.02 14.37 -70.62
N GLY A 1101 32.68 13.65 -71.52
CA GLY A 1101 33.45 12.45 -71.24
C GLY A 1101 34.88 12.52 -71.76
N ASN A 1102 35.84 12.11 -70.95
CA ASN A 1102 37.26 12.03 -71.29
C ASN A 1102 37.76 10.57 -71.25
N LEU A 1103 38.23 10.06 -72.39
CA LEU A 1103 38.76 8.71 -72.55
C LEU A 1103 40.30 8.74 -72.58
N ASN A 1104 40.94 8.32 -71.50
CA ASN A 1104 42.40 8.25 -71.39
C ASN A 1104 42.90 6.80 -71.48
N ASN A 1105 43.22 6.36 -72.70
CA ASN A 1105 43.41 4.97 -73.15
C ASN A 1105 42.09 4.15 -73.07
N GLY A 1106 41.83 3.20 -73.98
CA GLY A 1106 40.55 2.49 -74.09
C GLY A 1106 40.26 1.98 -75.50
N THR A 1107 39.01 1.62 -75.80
CA THR A 1107 38.57 1.21 -77.15
C THR A 1107 37.43 2.09 -77.68
N ASP A 1108 36.41 2.35 -76.86
CA ASP A 1108 35.21 3.07 -77.29
C ASP A 1108 34.82 4.18 -76.30
N GLY A 1109 34.31 5.30 -76.82
CA GLY A 1109 33.65 6.32 -75.98
C GLY A 1109 32.28 5.81 -75.52
N ILE A 1110 31.34 5.73 -76.46
CA ILE A 1110 30.01 5.13 -76.28
C ILE A 1110 29.92 3.86 -77.13
N ASN A 1111 29.77 2.71 -76.50
CA ASN A 1111 29.61 1.40 -77.14
C ASN A 1111 28.16 0.94 -77.04
N LEU A 1112 27.54 0.63 -78.18
CA LEU A 1112 26.18 0.10 -78.30
C LEU A 1112 26.25 -1.24 -79.04
N SER A 1113 25.91 -2.33 -78.36
CA SER A 1113 26.12 -3.67 -78.87
C SER A 1113 24.90 -4.56 -78.72
N VAL A 1114 24.42 -5.09 -79.86
CA VAL A 1114 23.35 -6.10 -79.90
C VAL A 1114 23.96 -7.45 -80.25
N GLN A 1115 23.92 -8.40 -79.32
CA GLN A 1115 24.60 -9.69 -79.44
C GLN A 1115 23.70 -10.93 -79.26
N GLY A 1116 22.48 -10.75 -78.77
CA GLY A 1116 21.65 -11.84 -78.24
C GLY A 1116 21.15 -12.90 -79.22
N ALA A 1117 20.62 -14.01 -78.72
CA ALA A 1117 20.38 -15.24 -79.48
C ALA A 1117 19.20 -15.19 -80.48
N SER A 1118 18.25 -14.26 -80.34
CA SER A 1118 17.06 -14.18 -81.21
C SER A 1118 16.71 -12.75 -81.63
N ALA A 1119 15.78 -12.08 -80.93
CA ALA A 1119 15.22 -10.76 -81.22
C ALA A 1119 15.65 -9.68 -80.21
N ALA A 1120 16.94 -9.63 -79.87
CA ALA A 1120 17.50 -8.59 -79.02
C ALA A 1120 17.42 -7.20 -79.70
N LYS A 1121 17.11 -6.17 -78.90
CA LYS A 1121 16.92 -4.80 -79.37
C LYS A 1121 17.63 -3.77 -78.50
N ILE A 1122 18.20 -2.76 -79.14
CA ILE A 1122 18.58 -1.49 -78.52
C ILE A 1122 17.88 -0.34 -79.25
N ILE A 1123 17.30 0.57 -78.49
CA ILE A 1123 16.78 1.86 -78.94
C ILE A 1123 17.62 2.92 -78.24
N ALA A 1124 18.38 3.71 -78.99
CA ALA A 1124 19.32 4.67 -78.42
C ALA A 1124 19.16 6.05 -79.05
N THR A 1125 19.16 7.08 -78.21
CA THR A 1125 19.35 8.48 -78.64
C THR A 1125 20.64 9.01 -78.04
N VAL A 1126 21.62 9.38 -78.87
CA VAL A 1126 22.92 9.92 -78.46
C VAL A 1126 23.03 11.36 -78.96
N LYS A 1127 22.84 12.34 -78.07
CA LYS A 1127 22.67 13.74 -78.45
C LYS A 1127 23.52 14.72 -77.61
N GLY A 1128 24.17 15.69 -78.23
CA GLY A 1128 24.75 16.82 -77.47
C GLY A 1128 25.94 16.48 -76.57
N ASN A 1129 26.52 15.29 -76.69
CA ASN A 1129 27.64 14.86 -75.83
C ASN A 1129 28.97 15.44 -76.32
N THR A 1130 29.90 15.69 -75.40
CA THR A 1130 31.29 16.08 -75.69
C THR A 1130 32.22 14.94 -75.32
N LEU A 1131 32.89 14.32 -76.30
CA LEU A 1131 33.77 13.16 -76.11
C LEU A 1131 35.19 13.56 -76.49
N THR A 1132 36.10 13.51 -75.52
CA THR A 1132 37.52 13.83 -75.72
C THR A 1132 38.38 12.58 -75.47
N SER A 1133 39.44 12.38 -76.26
CA SER A 1133 40.42 11.31 -75.98
C SER A 1133 41.86 11.81 -75.97
N ALA A 1134 42.67 11.23 -75.08
CA ALA A 1134 44.09 11.58 -74.89
C ALA A 1134 45.08 10.41 -75.16
N GLY A 1135 44.61 9.32 -75.80
CA GLY A 1135 45.36 8.05 -75.89
C GLY A 1135 46.58 8.01 -76.82
N THR A 1136 47.27 6.86 -76.84
CA THR A 1136 48.45 6.62 -77.70
C THR A 1136 48.05 6.44 -79.18
N ALA A 1137 48.68 7.17 -80.09
CA ALA A 1137 48.35 7.09 -81.51
C ALA A 1137 48.66 5.71 -82.13
N GLY A 1138 47.70 5.15 -82.90
CA GLY A 1138 47.80 3.83 -83.53
C GLY A 1138 46.83 2.77 -83.00
N ILE A 1139 46.13 3.05 -81.89
CA ILE A 1139 45.04 2.21 -81.36
C ILE A 1139 43.72 2.65 -82.02
N PRO A 1140 42.88 1.74 -82.55
CA PRO A 1140 41.61 2.11 -83.19
C PRO A 1140 40.56 2.50 -82.14
N LEU A 1141 40.53 3.79 -81.77
CA LEU A 1141 39.56 4.36 -80.84
C LEU A 1141 38.28 4.81 -81.56
N GLU A 1142 37.11 4.36 -81.15
CA GLU A 1142 35.82 4.79 -81.76
C GLU A 1142 35.03 5.67 -80.78
N ALA A 1143 34.66 6.89 -81.17
CA ALA A 1143 33.95 7.78 -80.24
C ALA A 1143 32.53 7.28 -79.94
N ILE A 1144 31.80 6.85 -80.98
CA ILE A 1144 30.54 6.13 -80.86
C ILE A 1144 30.64 4.86 -81.71
N ASN A 1145 30.57 3.69 -81.08
CA ASN A 1145 30.64 2.38 -81.72
C ASN A 1145 29.30 1.68 -81.57
N ALA A 1146 28.65 1.37 -82.68
CA ALA A 1146 27.35 0.76 -82.77
C ALA A 1146 27.45 -0.51 -83.62
N PHE A 1147 27.11 -1.67 -83.08
CA PHE A 1147 27.16 -2.89 -83.90
C PHE A 1147 26.18 -3.99 -83.47
N VAL A 1148 25.79 -4.78 -84.47
CA VAL A 1148 24.94 -5.97 -84.35
C VAL A 1148 25.76 -7.20 -84.74
N ASN A 1149 25.96 -8.14 -83.81
CA ASN A 1149 26.86 -9.29 -83.93
C ASN A 1149 26.26 -10.45 -84.77
N PRO A 1150 27.03 -11.19 -85.61
CA PRO A 1150 26.59 -12.31 -86.48
C PRO A 1150 25.96 -13.57 -85.86
N THR A 1151 25.57 -13.59 -84.60
CA THR A 1151 25.02 -14.79 -83.93
C THR A 1151 23.76 -15.34 -84.62
N LEU A 1152 23.68 -16.68 -84.79
CA LEU A 1152 22.58 -17.41 -85.45
C LEU A 1152 21.21 -17.20 -84.74
N GLY A 1153 20.17 -16.81 -85.50
CA GLY A 1153 18.77 -16.74 -85.03
C GLY A 1153 18.19 -15.31 -84.94
N GLY A 1154 16.87 -15.19 -85.23
CA GLY A 1154 16.00 -14.02 -85.01
C GLY A 1154 16.36 -12.68 -85.68
N THR A 1155 15.45 -11.70 -85.66
CA THR A 1155 15.68 -10.33 -86.15
C THR A 1155 16.24 -9.46 -85.04
N LYS A 1156 17.48 -8.98 -85.19
CA LYS A 1156 18.13 -8.11 -84.20
C LYS A 1156 18.07 -6.67 -84.66
N GLU A 1157 17.77 -5.75 -83.74
CA GLU A 1157 17.56 -4.35 -84.11
C GLU A 1157 18.36 -3.38 -83.22
N LEU A 1158 19.08 -2.47 -83.86
CA LEU A 1158 19.63 -1.28 -83.21
C LEU A 1158 19.00 -0.04 -83.86
N CYS A 1159 18.07 0.59 -83.17
CA CYS A 1159 17.57 1.91 -83.55
C CYS A 1159 18.46 2.97 -82.91
N LEU A 1160 19.08 3.84 -83.72
CA LEU A 1160 20.03 4.85 -83.26
C LEU A 1160 19.74 6.25 -83.82
N ASN A 1161 19.38 7.20 -82.94
CA ASN A 1161 19.39 8.63 -83.22
C ASN A 1161 20.75 9.22 -82.78
N VAL A 1162 21.51 9.88 -83.65
CA VAL A 1162 22.77 10.58 -83.29
C VAL A 1162 22.71 12.04 -83.74
N MET A 1163 22.87 12.98 -82.81
CA MET A 1163 22.74 14.42 -83.11
C MET A 1163 23.69 15.29 -82.28
N ASN A 1164 24.32 16.30 -82.89
CA ASN A 1164 25.04 17.38 -82.17
C ASN A 1164 26.10 16.92 -81.16
N ASN A 1165 26.79 15.80 -81.38
CA ASN A 1165 27.88 15.37 -80.50
C ASN A 1165 29.20 16.01 -80.95
N THR A 1166 29.97 16.53 -79.99
CA THR A 1166 31.32 17.07 -80.18
C THR A 1166 32.33 15.99 -79.87
N VAL A 1167 33.23 15.68 -80.80
CA VAL A 1167 34.32 14.70 -80.60
C VAL A 1167 35.64 15.45 -80.77
N SER A 1168 36.62 15.24 -79.89
CA SER A 1168 37.95 15.87 -79.99
C SER A 1168 39.06 14.94 -79.48
N GLY A 1169 40.31 15.14 -79.90
CA GLY A 1169 41.44 14.28 -79.52
C GLY A 1169 41.77 13.18 -80.55
N ILE A 1170 42.36 12.07 -80.10
CA ILE A 1170 42.85 10.98 -80.95
C ILE A 1170 41.76 9.91 -81.11
N TRP A 1171 41.04 9.92 -82.23
CA TRP A 1171 40.00 8.94 -82.57
C TRP A 1171 40.24 8.38 -83.97
N ALA A 1172 39.95 7.09 -84.17
CA ALA A 1172 39.90 6.49 -85.49
C ALA A 1172 38.66 6.94 -86.27
N ARG A 1173 37.50 6.99 -85.60
CA ARG A 1173 36.22 7.46 -86.18
C ARG A 1173 35.36 8.17 -85.13
N ALA A 1174 34.54 9.10 -85.61
CA ALA A 1174 33.54 9.77 -84.77
C ALA A 1174 32.30 8.88 -84.54
N LEU A 1175 31.93 8.06 -85.54
CA LEU A 1175 30.85 7.08 -85.45
C LEU A 1175 31.21 5.86 -86.29
N ARG A 1176 30.97 4.67 -85.75
CA ARG A 1176 31.05 3.42 -86.49
C ARG A 1176 29.79 2.62 -86.27
N ALA A 1177 29.08 2.28 -87.34
CA ALA A 1177 27.87 1.47 -87.31
C ALA A 1177 28.05 0.21 -88.17
N ARG A 1178 27.93 -0.98 -87.58
CA ARG A 1178 28.16 -2.26 -88.29
C ARG A 1178 27.01 -3.25 -88.10
N ALA A 1179 26.33 -3.60 -89.19
CA ALA A 1179 25.31 -4.66 -89.22
C ALA A 1179 25.95 -5.95 -89.74
N LEU A 1180 26.58 -6.72 -88.86
CA LEU A 1180 27.39 -7.88 -89.23
C LEU A 1180 26.58 -9.19 -89.31
N SER A 1181 25.32 -9.20 -88.88
CA SER A 1181 24.40 -10.35 -89.01
C SER A 1181 23.52 -10.24 -90.25
N PRO A 1182 23.26 -11.34 -91.01
CA PRO A 1182 22.29 -11.38 -92.11
C PRO A 1182 20.87 -10.93 -91.74
N THR A 1183 20.47 -11.10 -90.49
CA THR A 1183 19.16 -10.69 -89.94
C THR A 1183 19.23 -9.42 -89.10
N GLY A 1184 20.41 -8.80 -89.03
CA GLY A 1184 20.65 -7.58 -88.27
C GLY A 1184 20.13 -6.36 -89.01
N LEU A 1185 19.35 -5.54 -88.31
CA LEU A 1185 18.83 -4.27 -88.79
C LEU A 1185 19.39 -3.14 -87.92
N ILE A 1186 20.10 -2.20 -88.54
CA ILE A 1186 20.39 -0.92 -87.91
C ILE A 1186 19.47 0.11 -88.55
N VAL A 1187 18.58 0.68 -87.75
CA VAL A 1187 17.73 1.80 -88.14
C VAL A 1187 18.38 3.07 -87.60
N THR A 1188 18.93 3.89 -88.49
CA THR A 1188 19.49 5.18 -88.11
C THR A 1188 18.51 6.30 -88.44
N ASN A 1189 18.47 7.32 -87.61
CA ASN A 1189 17.91 8.62 -88.00
C ASN A 1189 18.94 9.68 -87.62
N TYR A 1190 19.61 10.20 -88.66
CA TYR A 1190 20.54 11.30 -88.52
C TYR A 1190 19.99 12.51 -89.30
N THR A 1191 19.66 13.57 -88.58
CA THR A 1191 19.29 14.86 -89.18
C THR A 1191 20.39 15.86 -88.92
N GLY A 1192 21.10 16.23 -89.99
CA GLY A 1192 22.18 17.22 -90.00
C GLY A 1192 23.52 16.62 -90.42
N ASN A 1193 24.31 17.40 -91.16
CA ASN A 1193 25.74 17.13 -91.35
C ASN A 1193 26.34 16.70 -90.00
N ILE A 1194 27.14 15.64 -89.97
CA ILE A 1194 28.13 15.45 -88.91
C ILE A 1194 29.08 16.65 -89.04
N GLY A 1195 28.69 17.76 -88.41
CA GLY A 1195 29.17 19.10 -88.69
C GLY A 1195 30.64 19.22 -88.32
N THR A 1196 31.44 19.45 -89.33
CA THR A 1196 32.84 19.86 -89.28
C THR A 1196 33.03 21.10 -88.41
N THR A 1197 33.29 20.90 -87.12
CA THR A 1197 34.21 21.75 -86.34
C THR A 1197 35.11 20.84 -85.50
N TRP A 1198 35.94 20.05 -86.19
CA TRP A 1198 37.09 19.35 -85.63
C TRP A 1198 38.28 20.29 -85.68
N THR A 1199 38.52 21.07 -84.64
CA THR A 1199 39.66 21.99 -84.55
C THR A 1199 40.84 21.33 -83.83
N GLY A 1200 41.69 20.62 -84.58
CA GLY A 1200 43.09 20.20 -84.25
C GLY A 1200 43.31 19.32 -83.00
N ASN A 1201 44.23 18.35 -82.93
CA ASN A 1201 45.25 17.84 -83.84
C ASN A 1201 45.75 16.46 -83.31
N GLY A 1202 46.09 15.49 -84.20
CA GLY A 1202 47.07 14.43 -83.90
C GLY A 1202 46.76 12.95 -84.24
N ASN A 1203 46.65 12.52 -85.52
CA ASN A 1203 47.74 11.81 -86.21
C ASN A 1203 47.46 11.55 -87.72
N THR A 1204 48.39 12.02 -88.55
CA THR A 1204 48.40 12.19 -90.03
C THR A 1204 47.46 13.26 -90.62
N SER A 1205 48.07 14.15 -91.40
CA SER A 1205 47.50 15.36 -91.97
C SER A 1205 46.36 15.09 -92.96
N GLY A 1206 45.16 15.59 -92.65
CA GLY A 1206 44.17 15.95 -93.67
C GLY A 1206 42.91 15.10 -93.79
N ALA A 1207 42.71 14.05 -92.98
CA ALA A 1207 41.47 13.26 -93.00
C ALA A 1207 40.62 13.52 -91.74
N ILE A 1208 39.40 14.00 -91.96
CA ILE A 1208 38.34 14.15 -90.95
C ILE A 1208 37.94 12.75 -90.50
N PRO A 1209 37.81 12.43 -89.19
CA PRO A 1209 37.21 11.17 -88.77
C PRO A 1209 35.80 11.09 -89.33
N THR A 1210 35.57 10.11 -90.20
CA THR A 1210 34.29 9.94 -90.89
C THR A 1210 33.42 8.96 -90.13
N ALA A 1211 32.11 9.04 -90.38
CA ALA A 1211 31.23 7.95 -90.00
C ALA A 1211 31.47 6.74 -90.92
N GLU A 1212 31.68 5.55 -90.36
CA GLU A 1212 31.76 4.31 -91.12
C GLU A 1212 30.48 3.50 -90.93
N PHE A 1213 29.87 3.09 -92.05
CA PHE A 1213 28.71 2.21 -92.09
C PHE A 1213 29.05 0.94 -92.87
N THR A 1214 29.02 -0.22 -92.21
CA THR A 1214 29.38 -1.50 -92.83
C THR A 1214 28.30 -2.54 -92.62
N SER A 1215 27.70 -3.05 -93.70
CA SER A 1215 26.76 -4.16 -93.70
C SER A 1215 27.50 -5.46 -94.04
N GLY A 1216 27.88 -6.22 -93.01
CA GLY A 1216 28.52 -7.54 -93.15
C GLY A 1216 27.52 -8.68 -93.38
N GLY A 1217 26.41 -8.41 -94.06
CA GLY A 1217 25.27 -9.32 -94.26
C GLY A 1217 23.91 -8.72 -93.89
N GLY A 1218 23.86 -7.73 -92.98
CA GLY A 1218 22.62 -7.10 -92.50
C GLY A 1218 22.20 -5.85 -93.27
N THR A 1219 21.20 -5.13 -92.74
CA THR A 1219 20.65 -3.90 -93.34
C THR A 1219 20.94 -2.68 -92.47
N ILE A 1220 21.40 -1.59 -93.08
CA ILE A 1220 21.47 -0.26 -92.45
C ILE A 1220 20.51 0.65 -93.21
N VAL A 1221 19.45 1.13 -92.56
CA VAL A 1221 18.43 2.01 -93.14
C VAL A 1221 18.41 3.34 -92.41
N ASN A 1222 18.30 4.43 -93.17
CA ASN A 1222 18.20 5.80 -92.65
C ASN A 1222 16.75 6.32 -92.73
N GLY A 1223 16.24 6.94 -91.66
CA GLY A 1223 15.06 7.82 -91.73
C GLY A 1223 13.91 7.56 -90.74
N ALA A 1224 14.05 6.68 -89.72
CA ALA A 1224 12.99 6.44 -88.73
C ALA A 1224 13.42 6.85 -87.31
N ALA A 1225 12.65 7.75 -86.67
CA ALA A 1225 12.95 8.24 -85.33
C ALA A 1225 12.83 7.12 -84.28
N CYS A 1226 13.88 6.97 -83.48
CA CYS A 1226 13.87 6.05 -82.34
C CYS A 1226 13.04 6.63 -81.20
N ALA A 1227 12.23 5.77 -80.57
CA ALA A 1227 11.44 6.15 -79.40
C ALA A 1227 12.36 6.55 -78.24
N LEU A 1228 11.92 7.54 -77.46
CA LEU A 1228 12.60 7.90 -76.21
C LEU A 1228 12.18 6.95 -75.08
N PRO A 1229 12.98 6.83 -74.01
CA PRO A 1229 12.58 6.15 -72.78
C PRO A 1229 11.28 6.74 -72.21
N SER A 1230 10.33 5.88 -71.82
CA SER A 1230 9.05 6.30 -71.23
C SER A 1230 9.07 6.44 -69.71
N ASN A 1231 10.18 6.08 -69.06
CA ASN A 1231 10.28 6.16 -67.60
C ASN A 1231 10.18 7.62 -67.12
N PRO A 1232 9.60 7.87 -65.93
CA PRO A 1232 9.59 9.19 -65.32
C PRO A 1232 11.00 9.77 -65.17
N MET A 1233 11.12 11.08 -65.32
CA MET A 1233 12.32 11.83 -64.92
C MET A 1233 12.32 11.98 -63.38
N PRO A 1234 13.49 11.97 -62.73
CA PRO A 1234 13.64 12.24 -61.30
C PRO A 1234 13.11 13.61 -60.90
#